data_AF-A0A9K3JE38-F1
#
_entry.id   AF-A0A9K3JE38-F1
#
_cell.length_a   1.000
_cell.length_b   1.000
_cell.length_c   1.000
_cell.angle_alpha   90.00
_cell.angle_beta   90.00
_cell.angle_gamma   90.00
#
_symmetry.space_group_name_H-M   'P 1'
#
loop_
_entity.id
_entity.type
_entity.pdbx_description
1 polymer ?
#
loop_
_entity_poly.entity_id
_entity_poly.type
_entity_poly.pdbx_seq_one_letter_code
_entity_poly.pdbx_strand_id
1 'polypeptide(L)'
;MWDPSLLNCDEVIKDRFFLCVGGTLVASGTRINLVNVYAPNIPVARRVLWEELVSLRNSRQGLWVFMGDFNDVRSPEERFNSEYVASNAEAFNDFILAAALLEPNMGGARFTYMSDQGDKLSKLDRFLVCIGLVENWPTVAVQALDRAYTDHRPLLLTMVPSDYGHIPFRFYNSWFELHGFVDFVLEKCRSFSFDGPADLALATKLRWLKNRIKEWISNDRREREEQYWFRKNRVRMIEILAEDRYLNQLELEMRTTDKHFIMEYERLKELDTKQKSRVRWGLEGDENTRYFHSTVNANISSNSINGVLIDGVWETNPTVVKQHFFGFYESIFAEPVSVRPSISCPNISVLSDEDASSLISPFSLREIKDAVWDCDGDRAPGPDGFNFKFIKRCWSGLEGDFAKIFEEFFVNPHINRSCTSSFIALIPKVKDPMRPSDFRPISLIGCINKVISKVLVNRLKRVIGKVISEEQTAFLKGRSITDGPLILNELFAWMKSTKKMGMFYKVDIHKAYDSLHWGFLRSIMEQMGFPMKWCDWIMATLCSARASVLVNGSPTPEFDCSRGLRQGDPLSPFLFVIAMEALTGIMKKASMAGLYHGIRCNTSGPILSHFLYADDVVFLGEWSTTNALNLRRILRCFNLASGLRVNLSKCSLYGVGVGDHEVSDMAYVLRCRAGSFPFRYLGLLVGANMNLVKNWDPVIKLFKNRLSIWKAKTLSFGGRITLIKSVLSALPTYFFSLYKAPLQVLKQLERLRRVFFWGGSEEKAKLNWTAWEKTIGPIEYGGLGFGSLQDANLAMLSKWWWRFKVDRNGLWRKVIWALHQSSRAWTFIPTKVSITGPWKQITRCAGILETRGIDLSKSIIGILGSGVDIYFWVDIWFGTEPLASLFPNLFAIERNKLCSVAARVQEFGVCQWSWKRIPAGTVEIGELHQLSSLLLSVSTSSETDIWQWIHHPSGSFSVNSVKKKIQSHGHVMPNYVIKWNNWVPKKIGIVAWRAEGERLPTRKALARRGSPVSTTVCALCGELEETCEHLFVTCQFAQIIWHVIGQWCKYPALYAFCFRDVLDFYKWAPGGKKKRKAFQAITLITIWCIWKQRNEIVYGGSQLSVANVVEEIKSRSFFWVRIRAKELNITWDAWKKFDVF
;
A
#
# COMPACT_ATOMS: atom_id res chain seq x y z
N MET A 1 -46.17 -7.35 11.26
CA MET A 1 -44.94 -7.63 10.46
C MET A 1 -43.74 -7.93 11.34
N TRP A 2 -43.63 -7.35 12.54
CA TRP A 2 -42.59 -7.71 13.51
C TRP A 2 -43.17 -8.53 14.66
N ASP A 3 -42.29 -9.25 15.35
CA ASP A 3 -42.61 -9.99 16.57
C ASP A 3 -42.50 -9.05 17.79
N PRO A 4 -43.60 -8.80 18.52
CA PRO A 4 -43.61 -7.94 19.71
C PRO A 4 -42.67 -8.42 20.82
N SER A 5 -42.32 -9.72 20.85
CA SER A 5 -41.36 -10.26 21.80
C SER A 5 -39.92 -9.85 21.50
N LEU A 6 -39.64 -9.41 20.26
CA LEU A 6 -38.30 -9.03 19.79
C LEU A 6 -38.14 -7.51 19.63
N LEU A 7 -39.18 -6.80 19.20
CA LEU A 7 -39.16 -5.36 18.94
C LEU A 7 -40.37 -4.67 19.57
N ASN A 8 -40.11 -3.78 20.53
CA ASN A 8 -41.11 -2.84 21.02
C ASN A 8 -41.14 -1.61 20.09
N CYS A 9 -42.13 -1.56 19.21
CA CYS A 9 -42.29 -0.48 18.23
C CYS A 9 -42.92 0.76 18.88
N ASP A 10 -42.31 1.92 18.70
CA ASP A 10 -42.81 3.20 19.23
C ASP A 10 -43.03 4.28 18.16
N GLU A 11 -42.54 4.08 16.94
CA GLU A 11 -42.64 5.07 15.85
C GLU A 11 -42.88 4.38 14.49
N VAL A 12 -43.82 4.89 13.70
CA VAL A 12 -44.03 4.46 12.31
C VAL A 12 -44.23 5.68 11.42
N ILE A 13 -43.45 5.78 10.35
CA ILE A 13 -43.51 6.87 9.37
C ILE A 13 -43.84 6.26 8.02
N LYS A 14 -44.93 6.75 7.43
CA LYS A 14 -45.39 6.32 6.10
C LYS A 14 -45.08 7.44 5.12
N ASP A 15 -44.31 7.10 4.10
CA ASP A 15 -44.07 7.95 2.94
C ASP A 15 -44.51 7.21 1.67
N ARG A 16 -44.64 7.92 0.56
CA ARG A 16 -44.98 7.33 -0.74
C ARG A 16 -43.96 6.28 -1.20
N PHE A 17 -42.67 6.48 -0.92
CA PHE A 17 -41.59 5.63 -1.42
C PHE A 17 -40.84 4.88 -0.31
N PHE A 18 -41.21 5.05 0.96
CA PHE A 18 -40.65 4.25 2.04
C PHE A 18 -41.58 4.13 3.25
N LEU A 19 -41.36 3.09 4.05
CA LEU A 19 -41.95 2.89 5.36
C LEU A 19 -40.82 2.78 6.40
N CYS A 20 -40.81 3.67 7.39
CA CYS A 20 -39.85 3.58 8.51
C CYS A 20 -40.57 3.11 9.78
N VAL A 21 -40.02 2.10 10.43
CA VAL A 21 -40.48 1.55 11.71
C VAL A 21 -39.36 1.71 12.73
N GLY A 22 -39.58 2.52 13.76
CA GLY A 22 -38.67 2.79 14.87
C GLY A 22 -39.15 2.10 16.14
N GLY A 23 -38.20 1.55 16.90
CA GLY A 23 -38.51 0.90 18.17
C GLY A 23 -37.27 0.47 18.94
N THR A 24 -37.47 -0.23 20.04
CA THR A 24 -36.42 -0.72 20.93
C THR A 24 -36.39 -2.24 20.93
N LEU A 25 -35.20 -2.83 20.69
CA LEU A 25 -35.02 -4.28 20.78
C LEU A 25 -35.18 -4.75 22.22
N VAL A 26 -36.09 -5.69 22.45
CA VAL A 26 -36.50 -6.12 23.80
C VAL A 26 -35.32 -6.71 24.59
N ALA A 27 -34.48 -7.53 23.95
CA ALA A 27 -33.37 -8.20 24.62
C ALA A 27 -32.19 -7.28 24.99
N SER A 28 -31.98 -6.18 24.27
CA SER A 28 -30.78 -5.34 24.42
C SER A 28 -31.07 -3.90 24.88
N GLY A 29 -32.33 -3.46 24.84
CA GLY A 29 -32.71 -2.07 25.09
C GLY A 29 -32.21 -1.09 24.01
N THR A 30 -31.76 -1.60 22.85
CA THR A 30 -31.15 -0.76 21.80
C THR A 30 -32.21 -0.25 20.83
N ARG A 31 -32.26 1.07 20.60
CA ARG A 31 -33.12 1.67 19.57
C ARG A 31 -32.67 1.29 18.16
N ILE A 32 -33.59 0.82 17.32
CA ILE A 32 -33.38 0.45 15.93
C ILE A 32 -34.46 1.06 15.03
N ASN A 33 -34.07 1.47 13.83
CA ASN A 33 -34.94 2.03 12.80
C ASN A 33 -34.83 1.15 11.54
N LEU A 34 -35.95 0.59 11.11
CA LEU A 34 -36.06 -0.27 9.93
C LEU A 34 -36.80 0.49 8.83
N VAL A 35 -36.14 0.76 7.72
CA VAL A 35 -36.68 1.51 6.59
C VAL A 35 -36.85 0.58 5.39
N ASN A 36 -38.09 0.29 5.00
CA ASN A 36 -38.38 -0.41 3.76
C ASN A 36 -38.56 0.60 2.63
N VAL A 37 -37.72 0.54 1.60
CA VAL A 37 -37.65 1.48 0.48
C VAL A 37 -38.24 0.82 -0.76
N TYR A 38 -39.06 1.59 -1.48
CA TYR A 38 -39.56 1.26 -2.80
C TYR A 38 -39.35 2.47 -3.71
N ALA A 39 -38.13 2.57 -4.24
CA ALA A 39 -37.67 3.75 -4.93
C ALA A 39 -38.31 3.91 -6.33
N PRO A 40 -38.54 5.14 -6.81
CA PRO A 40 -39.14 5.36 -8.12
C PRO A 40 -38.20 4.97 -9.28
N ASN A 41 -38.77 4.63 -10.42
CA ASN A 41 -38.00 4.31 -11.64
C ASN A 41 -37.36 5.57 -12.29
N ILE A 42 -37.87 6.76 -11.97
CA ILE A 42 -37.42 8.03 -12.56
C ILE A 42 -36.19 8.55 -11.79
N PRO A 43 -35.04 8.81 -12.47
CA PRO A 43 -33.80 9.22 -11.81
C PRO A 43 -33.90 10.48 -10.96
N VAL A 44 -34.67 11.48 -11.40
CA VAL A 44 -34.85 12.76 -10.67
C VAL A 44 -35.60 12.51 -9.36
N ALA A 45 -36.66 11.71 -9.39
CA ALA A 45 -37.43 11.36 -8.20
C ALA A 45 -36.61 10.53 -7.20
N ARG A 46 -35.71 9.65 -7.68
CA ARG A 46 -34.77 8.93 -6.80
C ARG A 46 -33.84 9.86 -6.05
N ARG A 47 -33.33 10.91 -6.72
CA ARG A 47 -32.43 11.88 -6.06
C ARG A 47 -33.13 12.64 -4.93
N VAL A 48 -34.39 13.03 -5.14
CA VAL A 48 -35.21 13.64 -4.07
C VAL A 48 -35.38 12.67 -2.91
N LEU A 49 -35.75 11.42 -3.19
CA LEU A 49 -35.86 10.36 -2.16
C LEU A 49 -34.54 10.16 -1.39
N TRP A 50 -33.40 10.19 -2.07
CA TRP A 50 -32.09 10.09 -1.41
C TRP A 50 -31.84 11.21 -0.40
N GLU A 51 -32.20 12.45 -0.73
CA GLU A 51 -32.09 13.59 0.17
C GLU A 51 -33.02 13.46 1.38
N GLU A 52 -34.26 13.00 1.15
CA GLU A 52 -35.26 12.76 2.19
C GLU A 52 -34.80 11.66 3.17
N LEU A 53 -34.33 10.52 2.67
CA LEU A 53 -33.81 9.42 3.49
C LEU A 53 -32.57 9.84 4.31
N VAL A 54 -31.70 10.71 3.75
CA VAL A 54 -30.56 11.29 4.48
C VAL A 54 -31.05 12.23 5.59
N SER A 55 -32.05 13.06 5.31
CA SER A 55 -32.66 13.96 6.30
C SER A 55 -33.31 13.18 7.43
N LEU A 56 -34.12 12.17 7.09
CA LEU A 56 -34.77 11.25 8.01
C LEU A 56 -33.74 10.63 8.95
N ARG A 57 -32.66 10.09 8.40
CA ARG A 57 -31.59 9.50 9.19
C ARG A 57 -30.92 10.48 10.14
N ASN A 58 -30.63 11.70 9.67
CA ASN A 58 -29.94 12.71 10.49
C ASN A 58 -30.83 13.27 11.61
N SER A 59 -32.14 13.16 11.48
CA SER A 59 -33.11 13.65 12.48
C SER A 59 -33.29 12.72 13.69
N ARG A 60 -32.85 11.45 13.62
CA ARG A 60 -33.15 10.42 14.62
C ARG A 60 -31.91 9.65 15.07
N GLN A 61 -31.93 9.17 16.31
CA GLN A 61 -30.86 8.35 16.89
C GLN A 61 -31.19 6.85 16.82
N GLY A 62 -30.19 6.01 17.01
CA GLY A 62 -30.31 4.55 17.02
C GLY A 62 -29.58 3.84 15.87
N LEU A 63 -29.77 2.53 15.81
CA LEU A 63 -29.31 1.69 14.71
C LEU A 63 -30.22 1.86 13.49
N TRP A 64 -29.68 1.64 12.29
CA TRP A 64 -30.43 1.82 11.04
C TRP A 64 -30.21 0.64 10.10
N VAL A 65 -31.32 0.17 9.53
CA VAL A 65 -31.37 -0.80 8.43
C VAL A 65 -32.29 -0.23 7.37
N PHE A 66 -31.76 0.06 6.18
CA PHE A 66 -32.54 0.36 5.00
C PHE A 66 -32.59 -0.91 4.15
N MET A 67 -33.77 -1.28 3.69
CA MET A 67 -34.00 -2.52 2.94
C MET A 67 -35.04 -2.29 1.85
N GLY A 68 -35.08 -3.15 0.83
CA GLY A 68 -36.08 -3.09 -0.23
C GLY A 68 -35.47 -2.80 -1.61
N ASP A 69 -36.31 -2.32 -2.52
CA ASP A 69 -35.98 -2.06 -3.92
C ASP A 69 -35.55 -0.60 -4.11
N PHE A 70 -34.29 -0.40 -4.48
CA PHE A 70 -33.71 0.92 -4.70
C PHE A 70 -33.76 1.37 -6.16
N ASN A 71 -34.17 0.49 -7.09
CA ASN A 71 -34.20 0.74 -8.54
C ASN A 71 -32.92 1.35 -9.14
N ASP A 72 -31.77 1.11 -8.50
CA ASP A 72 -30.47 1.59 -8.94
C ASP A 72 -29.33 0.59 -8.66
N VAL A 73 -28.25 0.72 -9.43
CA VAL A 73 -27.06 -0.13 -9.31
C VAL A 73 -25.85 0.71 -8.94
N ARG A 74 -24.91 0.11 -8.21
CA ARG A 74 -23.72 0.80 -7.71
C ARG A 74 -22.54 0.70 -8.67
N SER A 75 -22.50 -0.33 -9.50
CA SER A 75 -21.40 -0.56 -10.45
C SER A 75 -21.85 -1.29 -11.72
N PRO A 76 -21.07 -1.24 -12.81
CA PRO A 76 -21.43 -1.90 -14.08
C PRO A 76 -21.61 -3.41 -13.95
N GLU A 77 -20.88 -4.06 -13.03
CA GLU A 77 -20.90 -5.51 -12.83
C GLU A 77 -22.21 -6.00 -12.18
N GLU A 78 -23.04 -5.10 -11.68
CA GLU A 78 -24.35 -5.39 -11.09
C GLU A 78 -25.48 -5.39 -12.14
N ARG A 79 -25.13 -5.23 -13.43
CA ARG A 79 -26.01 -5.37 -14.59
C ARG A 79 -25.53 -6.52 -15.47
N PHE A 80 -26.48 -7.22 -16.09
CA PHE A 80 -26.23 -8.15 -17.21
C PHE A 80 -27.22 -7.81 -18.32
N ASN A 81 -26.73 -7.65 -19.56
CA ASN A 81 -27.50 -7.25 -20.75
C ASN A 81 -28.45 -6.05 -20.57
N SER A 82 -28.16 -5.17 -19.60
CA SER A 82 -28.96 -4.00 -19.27
C SER A 82 -28.07 -2.75 -19.21
N GLU A 83 -28.66 -1.60 -19.50
CA GLU A 83 -27.94 -0.33 -19.56
C GLU A 83 -27.42 0.09 -18.17
N TYR A 84 -26.14 0.50 -18.13
CA TYR A 84 -25.52 1.08 -16.95
C TYR A 84 -25.40 2.60 -17.11
N VAL A 85 -26.09 3.35 -16.25
CA VAL A 85 -26.06 4.81 -16.25
C VAL A 85 -25.17 5.32 -15.11
N ALA A 86 -23.98 5.81 -15.46
CA ALA A 86 -22.96 6.18 -14.46
C ALA A 86 -23.41 7.29 -13.49
N SER A 87 -24.17 8.28 -13.96
CA SER A 87 -24.65 9.40 -13.13
C SER A 87 -25.65 8.96 -12.06
N ASN A 88 -26.42 7.90 -12.32
CA ASN A 88 -27.40 7.36 -11.38
C ASN A 88 -26.68 6.56 -10.29
N ALA A 89 -25.71 5.73 -10.71
CA ALA A 89 -24.84 5.00 -9.80
C ALA A 89 -24.01 5.94 -8.90
N GLU A 90 -23.51 7.07 -9.42
CA GLU A 90 -22.82 8.08 -8.60
C GLU A 90 -23.75 8.66 -7.53
N ALA A 91 -24.94 9.15 -7.91
CA ALA A 91 -25.92 9.70 -6.96
C ALA A 91 -26.34 8.68 -5.88
N PHE A 92 -26.55 7.41 -6.25
CA PHE A 92 -26.90 6.36 -5.31
C PHE A 92 -25.75 6.02 -4.34
N ASN A 93 -24.51 5.99 -4.84
CA ASN A 93 -23.34 5.81 -3.98
C ASN A 93 -23.13 7.01 -3.03
N ASP A 94 -23.39 8.24 -3.49
CA ASP A 94 -23.32 9.44 -2.67
C ASP A 94 -24.38 9.46 -1.58
N PHE A 95 -25.59 8.97 -1.87
CA PHE A 95 -26.63 8.69 -0.87
C PHE A 95 -26.12 7.75 0.23
N ILE A 96 -25.64 6.55 -0.14
CA ILE A 96 -25.14 5.54 0.81
C ILE A 96 -24.03 6.14 1.68
N LEU A 97 -23.16 6.95 1.08
CA LEU A 97 -22.07 7.64 1.76
C LEU A 97 -22.59 8.71 2.74
N ALA A 98 -23.49 9.59 2.30
CA ALA A 98 -24.06 10.68 3.08
C ALA A 98 -24.89 10.15 4.26
N ALA A 99 -25.68 9.11 4.00
CA ALA A 99 -26.40 8.31 4.99
C ALA A 99 -25.48 7.34 5.75
N ALA A 100 -24.16 7.41 5.57
CA ALA A 100 -23.14 6.60 6.24
C ALA A 100 -23.55 5.13 6.49
N LEU A 101 -24.17 4.51 5.49
CA LEU A 101 -24.58 3.11 5.48
C LEU A 101 -23.46 2.23 4.91
N LEU A 102 -23.60 0.93 5.07
CA LEU A 102 -22.76 -0.12 4.52
C LEU A 102 -23.67 -1.16 3.89
N GLU A 103 -23.24 -1.77 2.80
CA GLU A 103 -23.92 -2.90 2.20
C GLU A 103 -23.18 -4.17 2.64
N PRO A 104 -23.80 -5.09 3.41
CA PRO A 104 -23.20 -6.38 3.71
C PRO A 104 -23.03 -7.23 2.43
N ASN A 105 -22.04 -8.13 2.42
CA ASN A 105 -21.88 -9.09 1.32
C ASN A 105 -23.12 -9.99 1.18
N MET A 106 -23.51 -10.25 -0.06
CA MET A 106 -24.70 -11.03 -0.40
C MET A 106 -24.30 -12.42 -0.89
N GLY A 107 -24.76 -13.48 -0.23
CA GLY A 107 -24.66 -14.87 -0.67
C GLY A 107 -25.89 -15.35 -1.44
N GLY A 108 -25.86 -16.58 -1.95
CA GLY A 108 -27.00 -17.22 -2.64
C GLY A 108 -27.07 -16.90 -4.14
N ALA A 109 -27.16 -15.63 -4.51
CA ALA A 109 -27.21 -15.21 -5.91
C ALA A 109 -26.51 -13.86 -6.14
N ARG A 110 -26.10 -13.59 -7.39
CA ARG A 110 -25.43 -12.34 -7.78
C ARG A 110 -26.40 -11.20 -8.12
N PHE A 111 -27.56 -11.53 -8.70
CA PHE A 111 -28.57 -10.58 -9.13
C PHE A 111 -29.87 -10.83 -8.38
N THR A 112 -30.59 -9.76 -8.04
CA THR A 112 -31.84 -9.83 -7.31
C THR A 112 -33.04 -9.75 -8.25
N TYR A 113 -32.91 -9.03 -9.36
CA TYR A 113 -33.94 -8.85 -10.39
C TYR A 113 -33.58 -9.57 -11.69
N MET A 114 -34.60 -10.07 -12.39
CA MET A 114 -34.55 -10.62 -13.75
C MET A 114 -35.76 -10.12 -14.56
N SER A 115 -35.55 -9.71 -15.81
CA SER A 115 -36.65 -9.38 -16.73
C SER A 115 -37.53 -10.59 -17.02
N ASP A 116 -38.77 -10.35 -17.45
CA ASP A 116 -39.71 -11.42 -17.84
C ASP A 116 -39.16 -12.34 -18.95
N GLN A 117 -38.30 -11.82 -19.83
CA GLN A 117 -37.63 -12.61 -20.87
C GLN A 117 -36.38 -13.36 -20.38
N GLY A 118 -35.97 -13.17 -19.12
CA GLY A 118 -34.82 -13.82 -18.51
C GLY A 118 -33.45 -13.34 -19.00
N ASP A 119 -33.43 -12.36 -19.90
CA ASP A 119 -32.23 -11.91 -20.61
C ASP A 119 -31.48 -10.79 -19.90
N LYS A 120 -32.17 -9.99 -19.07
CA LYS A 120 -31.63 -8.84 -18.33
C LYS A 120 -31.64 -9.12 -16.84
N LEU A 121 -30.49 -8.96 -16.19
CA LEU A 121 -30.34 -9.19 -14.74
C LEU A 121 -29.81 -7.94 -14.06
N SER A 122 -30.29 -7.65 -12.85
CA SER A 122 -29.85 -6.47 -12.07
C SER A 122 -29.84 -6.75 -10.57
N LYS A 123 -28.96 -6.08 -9.82
CA LYS A 123 -28.99 -6.07 -8.34
C LYS A 123 -29.67 -4.78 -7.87
N LEU A 124 -31.00 -4.82 -7.70
CA LEU A 124 -31.82 -3.66 -7.35
C LEU A 124 -32.19 -3.65 -5.86
N ASP A 125 -32.51 -4.82 -5.33
CA ASP A 125 -32.90 -5.05 -3.93
C ASP A 125 -31.66 -5.14 -3.04
N ARG A 126 -31.68 -4.46 -1.88
CA ARG A 126 -30.51 -4.41 -0.98
C ARG A 126 -30.90 -4.33 0.48
N PHE A 127 -29.96 -4.71 1.33
CA PHE A 127 -29.87 -4.24 2.71
C PHE A 127 -28.69 -3.27 2.84
N LEU A 128 -28.94 -2.11 3.44
CA LEU A 128 -27.96 -1.09 3.77
C LEU A 128 -28.04 -0.79 5.26
N VAL A 129 -26.99 -1.12 6.00
CA VAL A 129 -26.98 -1.07 7.48
C VAL A 129 -26.04 0.02 7.99
N CYS A 130 -26.32 0.60 9.15
CA CYS A 130 -25.37 1.52 9.78
C CYS A 130 -24.17 0.79 10.40
N ILE A 131 -23.08 1.53 10.62
CA ILE A 131 -21.87 0.99 11.27
C ILE A 131 -22.19 0.38 12.64
N GLY A 132 -23.00 1.06 13.46
CA GLY A 132 -23.30 0.60 14.82
C GLY A 132 -23.93 -0.79 14.85
N LEU A 133 -24.67 -1.16 13.79
CA LEU A 133 -25.27 -2.49 13.68
C LEU A 133 -24.19 -3.55 13.43
N VAL A 134 -23.23 -3.28 12.55
CA VAL A 134 -22.09 -4.19 12.29
C VAL A 134 -21.12 -4.23 13.49
N GLU A 135 -21.03 -3.15 14.28
CA GLU A 135 -20.26 -3.13 15.54
C GLU A 135 -20.86 -4.05 16.60
N ASN A 136 -22.19 -4.10 16.69
CA ASN A 136 -22.88 -4.98 17.62
C ASN A 136 -22.97 -6.42 17.10
N TRP A 137 -23.11 -6.61 15.79
CA TRP A 137 -23.20 -7.92 15.13
C TRP A 137 -22.24 -8.05 13.94
N PRO A 138 -20.97 -8.40 14.19
CA PRO A 138 -19.94 -8.47 13.14
C PRO A 138 -20.19 -9.56 12.09
N THR A 139 -21.00 -10.57 12.40
CA THR A 139 -21.36 -11.69 11.53
C THR A 139 -22.59 -11.42 10.66
N VAL A 140 -23.06 -10.17 10.58
CA VAL A 140 -24.20 -9.81 9.74
C VAL A 140 -23.94 -10.20 8.27
N ALA A 141 -24.86 -10.95 7.69
CA ALA A 141 -24.77 -11.44 6.32
C ALA A 141 -26.12 -11.28 5.62
N VAL A 142 -26.08 -11.06 4.30
CA VAL A 142 -27.27 -11.06 3.45
C VAL A 142 -27.25 -12.31 2.58
N GLN A 143 -28.41 -12.95 2.41
CA GLN A 143 -28.59 -14.07 1.51
C GLN A 143 -29.74 -13.76 0.55
N ALA A 144 -29.50 -13.91 -0.75
CA ALA A 144 -30.57 -13.94 -1.74
C ALA A 144 -31.18 -15.35 -1.78
N LEU A 145 -32.46 -15.44 -1.50
CA LEU A 145 -33.23 -16.69 -1.52
C LEU A 145 -33.67 -17.02 -2.95
N ASP A 146 -34.29 -18.19 -3.11
CA ASP A 146 -34.83 -18.59 -4.40
C ASP A 146 -36.01 -17.73 -4.82
N ARG A 147 -36.00 -17.37 -6.10
CA ARG A 147 -36.98 -16.45 -6.69
C ARG A 147 -38.36 -17.05 -6.88
N ALA A 148 -38.52 -18.37 -6.72
CA ALA A 148 -39.76 -19.09 -6.99
C ALA A 148 -40.43 -18.59 -8.29
N TYR A 149 -41.50 -17.80 -8.18
CA TYR A 149 -42.29 -17.25 -9.30
C TYR A 149 -42.13 -15.73 -9.51
N THR A 150 -41.25 -15.05 -8.77
CA THR A 150 -41.07 -13.59 -8.85
C THR A 150 -39.88 -13.21 -9.73
N ASP A 151 -39.98 -12.05 -10.37
CA ASP A 151 -38.89 -11.37 -11.10
C ASP A 151 -37.79 -10.86 -10.14
N HIS A 152 -38.15 -10.57 -8.88
CA HIS A 152 -37.23 -10.29 -7.78
C HIS A 152 -36.83 -11.54 -6.97
N ARG A 153 -35.77 -11.43 -6.14
CA ARG A 153 -35.37 -12.45 -5.16
C ARG A 153 -35.63 -11.92 -3.75
N PRO A 154 -36.30 -12.70 -2.88
CA PRO A 154 -36.37 -12.36 -1.46
C PRO A 154 -34.96 -12.29 -0.86
N LEU A 155 -34.70 -11.29 -0.03
CA LEU A 155 -33.43 -11.13 0.67
C LEU A 155 -33.60 -11.38 2.16
N LEU A 156 -32.69 -12.14 2.74
CA LEU A 156 -32.62 -12.43 4.18
C LEU A 156 -31.38 -11.77 4.78
N LEU A 157 -31.57 -10.92 5.80
CA LEU A 157 -30.48 -10.42 6.64
C LEU A 157 -30.38 -11.28 7.90
N THR A 158 -29.30 -12.05 8.05
CA THR A 158 -29.03 -12.87 9.24
C THR A 158 -27.95 -12.26 10.11
N MET A 159 -28.12 -12.36 11.43
CA MET A 159 -27.14 -11.93 12.43
C MET A 159 -26.68 -13.08 13.35
N VAL A 160 -27.10 -14.31 13.06
CA VAL A 160 -26.76 -15.49 13.86
C VAL A 160 -25.32 -15.95 13.54
N PRO A 161 -24.42 -16.02 14.53
CA PRO A 161 -23.08 -16.57 14.30
C PRO A 161 -23.16 -18.06 13.95
N SER A 162 -22.54 -18.47 12.85
CA SER A 162 -22.36 -19.88 12.53
C SER A 162 -21.05 -20.39 13.14
N ASP A 163 -21.10 -21.49 13.88
CA ASP A 163 -19.90 -22.11 14.48
C ASP A 163 -19.20 -23.03 13.47
N TYR A 164 -17.98 -22.65 13.07
CA TYR A 164 -17.12 -23.45 12.18
C TYR A 164 -16.10 -24.32 12.96
N GLY A 165 -16.14 -24.26 14.29
CA GLY A 165 -15.24 -24.94 15.22
C GLY A 165 -14.11 -24.06 15.75
N HIS A 166 -13.18 -24.68 16.49
CA HIS A 166 -12.11 -23.99 17.20
C HIS A 166 -11.25 -23.08 16.31
N ILE A 167 -10.99 -21.85 16.79
CA ILE A 167 -10.12 -20.87 16.13
C ILE A 167 -8.70 -20.96 16.71
N PRO A 168 -7.65 -21.12 15.88
CA PRO A 168 -6.27 -21.24 16.35
C PRO A 168 -5.79 -20.01 17.14
N PHE A 169 -4.97 -20.28 18.16
CA PHE A 169 -4.28 -19.25 18.96
C PHE A 169 -3.46 -18.30 18.08
N ARG A 170 -3.45 -17.01 18.46
CA ARG A 170 -2.62 -15.97 17.85
C ARG A 170 -2.06 -15.07 18.94
N PHE A 171 -0.76 -14.80 18.87
CA PHE A 171 -0.06 -13.90 19.77
C PHE A 171 -0.43 -12.43 19.52
N TYR A 172 -0.70 -11.67 20.59
CA TYR A 172 -0.92 -10.21 20.53
C TYR A 172 0.30 -9.44 21.00
N ASN A 173 0.69 -8.43 20.21
CA ASN A 173 1.86 -7.62 20.48
C ASN A 173 1.71 -6.73 21.73
N SER A 174 0.48 -6.42 22.13
CA SER A 174 0.18 -5.68 23.37
C SER A 174 0.66 -6.44 24.61
N TRP A 175 0.82 -7.77 24.53
CA TRP A 175 1.29 -8.58 25.65
C TRP A 175 2.73 -8.25 26.07
N PHE A 176 3.53 -7.68 25.16
CA PHE A 176 4.87 -7.17 25.50
C PHE A 176 4.87 -5.93 26.38
N GLU A 177 3.74 -5.24 26.50
CA GLU A 177 3.58 -4.06 27.34
C GLU A 177 3.21 -4.46 28.78
N LEU A 178 3.01 -5.76 29.04
CA LEU A 178 2.64 -6.28 30.34
C LEU A 178 3.88 -6.49 31.20
N HIS A 179 3.82 -5.99 32.43
CA HIS A 179 4.93 -6.05 33.36
C HIS A 179 5.32 -7.51 33.66
N GLY A 180 6.61 -7.83 33.58
CA GLY A 180 7.14 -9.18 33.82
C GLY A 180 6.87 -10.23 32.74
N PHE A 181 6.12 -9.91 31.67
CA PHE A 181 5.76 -10.89 30.63
C PHE A 181 6.98 -11.47 29.90
N VAL A 182 7.93 -10.62 29.52
CA VAL A 182 9.13 -11.07 28.78
C VAL A 182 10.00 -11.95 29.67
N ASP A 183 10.18 -11.57 30.94
CA ASP A 183 10.99 -12.33 31.90
C ASP A 183 10.38 -13.71 32.15
N PHE A 184 9.06 -13.77 32.33
CA PHE A 184 8.32 -15.04 32.42
C PHE A 184 8.58 -15.94 31.20
N VAL A 185 8.47 -15.40 29.98
CA VAL A 185 8.71 -16.19 28.76
C VAL A 185 10.16 -16.69 28.70
N LEU A 186 11.13 -15.84 29.02
CA LEU A 186 12.56 -16.21 28.98
C LEU A 186 12.91 -17.26 30.06
N GLU A 187 12.35 -17.15 31.26
CA GLU A 187 12.46 -18.17 32.31
C GLU A 187 11.93 -19.52 31.82
N LYS A 188 10.72 -19.53 31.24
CA LYS A 188 10.12 -20.76 30.67
C LYS A 188 10.93 -21.32 29.51
N CYS A 189 11.52 -20.47 28.66
CA CYS A 189 12.44 -20.93 27.62
C CYS A 189 13.66 -21.67 28.18
N ARG A 190 14.20 -21.24 29.33
CA ARG A 190 15.36 -21.87 30.00
C ARG A 190 14.98 -23.17 30.71
N SER A 191 13.76 -23.28 31.22
CA SER A 191 13.29 -24.49 31.91
C SER A 191 12.85 -25.61 30.97
N PHE A 192 12.76 -25.35 29.66
CA PHE A 192 12.31 -26.34 28.69
C PHE A 192 13.46 -27.26 28.27
N SER A 193 13.23 -28.57 28.35
CA SER A 193 14.10 -29.60 27.78
C SER A 193 13.29 -30.53 26.88
N PHE A 194 13.94 -31.05 25.86
CA PHE A 194 13.39 -32.03 24.94
C PHE A 194 14.53 -32.88 24.36
N ASP A 195 14.30 -34.17 24.24
CA ASP A 195 15.24 -35.11 23.63
C ASP A 195 14.69 -35.55 22.26
N GLY A 196 15.47 -35.32 21.20
CA GLY A 196 15.08 -35.58 19.81
C GLY A 196 15.56 -34.50 18.84
N PRO A 197 15.11 -34.55 17.56
CA PRO A 197 15.57 -33.64 16.51
C PRO A 197 15.36 -32.16 16.86
N ALA A 198 16.31 -31.30 16.48
CA ALA A 198 16.31 -29.90 16.90
C ALA A 198 15.08 -29.11 16.41
N ASP A 199 14.57 -29.45 15.22
CA ASP A 199 13.39 -28.80 14.66
C ASP A 199 12.10 -29.16 15.44
N LEU A 200 11.96 -30.44 15.79
CA LEU A 200 10.88 -30.93 16.65
C LEU A 200 11.00 -30.37 18.07
N ALA A 201 12.23 -30.21 18.58
CA ALA A 201 12.48 -29.61 19.88
C ALA A 201 11.93 -28.18 19.95
N LEU A 202 12.25 -27.33 18.96
CA LEU A 202 11.74 -25.95 18.91
C LEU A 202 10.22 -25.91 18.66
N ALA A 203 9.68 -26.76 17.78
CA ALA A 203 8.25 -26.82 17.54
C ALA A 203 7.47 -27.20 18.81
N THR A 204 8.00 -28.16 19.59
CA THR A 204 7.45 -28.60 20.87
C THR A 204 7.57 -27.51 21.93
N LYS A 205 8.73 -26.83 22.00
CA LYS A 205 8.98 -25.68 22.87
C LYS A 205 7.97 -24.56 22.63
N LEU A 206 7.74 -24.18 21.38
CA LEU A 206 6.76 -23.15 21.02
C LEU A 206 5.33 -23.57 21.41
N ARG A 207 4.95 -24.82 21.14
CA ARG A 207 3.63 -25.34 21.55
C ARG A 207 3.45 -25.31 23.07
N TRP A 208 4.47 -25.69 23.81
CA TRP A 208 4.47 -25.65 25.28
C TRP A 208 4.39 -24.20 25.81
N LEU A 209 5.21 -23.29 25.27
CA LEU A 209 5.18 -21.86 25.60
C LEU A 209 3.80 -21.25 25.34
N LYS A 210 3.16 -21.59 24.22
CA LYS A 210 1.81 -21.14 23.89
C LYS A 210 0.82 -21.50 25.01
N ASN A 211 0.88 -22.71 25.54
CA ASN A 211 -0.03 -23.12 26.63
C ASN A 211 0.27 -22.36 27.93
N ARG A 212 1.54 -22.22 28.30
CA ARG A 212 1.96 -21.44 29.49
C ARG A 212 1.58 -19.96 29.39
N ILE A 213 1.73 -19.36 28.21
CA ILE A 213 1.33 -17.97 27.94
C ILE A 213 -0.18 -17.82 28.02
N LYS A 214 -0.97 -18.77 27.48
CA LYS A 214 -2.44 -18.72 27.58
C LYS A 214 -2.90 -18.74 29.04
N GLU A 215 -2.31 -19.58 29.88
CA GLU A 215 -2.59 -19.64 31.31
C GLU A 215 -2.25 -18.30 31.99
N TRP A 216 -1.04 -17.78 31.75
CA TRP A 216 -0.60 -16.49 32.33
C TRP A 216 -1.51 -15.33 31.94
N ILE A 217 -1.82 -15.18 30.65
CA ILE A 217 -2.70 -14.12 30.13
C ILE A 217 -4.12 -14.24 30.68
N SER A 218 -4.64 -15.45 30.85
CA SER A 218 -5.97 -15.66 31.41
C SER A 218 -6.08 -15.12 32.85
N ASN A 219 -5.06 -15.37 33.67
CA ASN A 219 -5.02 -14.92 35.06
C ASN A 219 -4.88 -13.40 35.15
N ASP A 220 -3.89 -12.84 34.46
CA ASP A 220 -3.64 -11.40 34.45
C ASP A 220 -4.80 -10.61 33.83
N ARG A 221 -5.50 -11.16 32.82
CA ARG A 221 -6.70 -10.53 32.25
C ARG A 221 -7.84 -10.43 33.27
N ARG A 222 -8.07 -11.49 34.05
CA ARG A 222 -9.13 -11.53 35.07
C ARG A 222 -8.91 -10.43 36.12
N GLU A 223 -7.70 -10.38 36.67
CA GLU A 223 -7.31 -9.38 37.67
C GLU A 223 -7.46 -7.94 37.14
N ARG A 224 -7.03 -7.68 35.89
CA ARG A 224 -7.10 -6.34 35.31
C ARG A 224 -8.50 -5.92 34.88
N GLU A 225 -9.35 -6.85 34.45
CA GLU A 225 -10.77 -6.56 34.15
C GLU A 225 -11.53 -6.14 35.41
N GLU A 226 -11.29 -6.81 36.53
CA GLU A 226 -11.86 -6.44 37.83
C GLU A 226 -11.41 -5.03 38.27
N GLN A 227 -10.09 -4.75 38.19
CA GLN A 227 -9.55 -3.42 38.50
C GLN A 227 -10.08 -2.32 37.56
N TYR A 228 -10.28 -2.62 36.27
CA TYR A 228 -10.82 -1.68 35.30
C TYR A 228 -12.23 -1.23 35.68
N TRP A 229 -13.13 -2.17 35.95
CA TRP A 229 -14.51 -1.84 36.32
C TRP A 229 -14.60 -1.10 37.65
N PHE A 230 -13.82 -1.53 38.64
CA PHE A 230 -13.72 -0.85 39.93
C PHE A 230 -13.30 0.62 39.77
N ARG A 231 -12.19 0.89 39.07
CA ARG A 231 -11.66 2.24 38.85
C ARG A 231 -12.58 3.08 37.96
N LYS A 232 -13.21 2.50 36.93
CA LYS A 232 -14.17 3.18 36.06
C LYS A 232 -15.40 3.66 36.83
N ASN A 233 -15.95 2.80 37.69
CA ASN A 233 -17.06 3.18 38.56
C ASN A 233 -16.65 4.27 39.56
N ARG A 234 -15.44 4.18 40.14
CA ARG A 234 -14.93 5.22 41.04
C ARG A 234 -14.75 6.57 40.36
N VAL A 235 -14.24 6.62 39.13
CA VAL A 235 -14.18 7.86 38.34
C VAL A 235 -15.58 8.43 38.09
N ARG A 236 -16.55 7.59 37.72
CA ARG A 236 -17.94 8.02 37.54
C ARG A 236 -18.53 8.64 38.81
N MET A 237 -18.31 8.03 39.97
CA MET A 237 -18.80 8.56 41.25
C MET A 237 -18.16 9.91 41.58
N ILE A 238 -16.84 10.06 41.36
CA ILE A 238 -16.15 11.33 41.58
C ILE A 238 -16.66 12.42 40.60
N GLU A 239 -17.00 12.05 39.36
CA GLU A 239 -17.56 12.99 38.39
C GLU A 239 -18.96 13.47 38.78
N ILE A 240 -19.81 12.60 39.34
CA ILE A 240 -21.11 12.99 39.89
C ILE A 240 -20.92 13.96 41.08
N LEU A 241 -19.99 13.67 42.00
CA LEU A 241 -19.67 14.57 43.11
C LEU A 241 -19.17 15.94 42.65
N ALA A 242 -18.46 15.98 41.52
CA ALA A 242 -17.95 17.21 40.93
C ALA A 242 -19.05 18.11 40.31
N GLU A 243 -20.26 17.57 40.07
CA GLU A 243 -21.42 18.34 39.61
C GLU A 243 -22.11 19.07 40.78
N ASP A 244 -21.98 18.54 42.00
CA ASP A 244 -22.62 19.08 43.21
C ASP A 244 -21.67 20.01 44.01
N ARG A 245 -20.36 19.69 44.05
CA ARG A 245 -19.37 20.49 44.79
C ARG A 245 -17.97 20.45 44.19
N TYR A 246 -17.11 21.34 44.68
CA TYR A 246 -15.68 21.28 44.41
C TYR A 246 -15.04 20.00 44.99
N LEU A 247 -14.18 19.37 44.19
CA LEU A 247 -13.41 18.19 44.59
C LEU A 247 -12.25 18.59 45.50
N ASN A 248 -11.99 17.77 46.54
CA ASN A 248 -10.81 17.95 47.38
C ASN A 248 -9.55 17.35 46.71
N GLN A 249 -8.38 17.64 47.27
CA GLN A 249 -7.09 17.24 46.71
C GLN A 249 -6.95 15.71 46.57
N LEU A 250 -7.46 14.94 47.52
CA LEU A 250 -7.41 13.48 47.49
C LEU A 250 -8.29 12.92 46.37
N GLU A 251 -9.50 13.46 46.19
CA GLU A 251 -10.43 13.08 45.13
C GLU A 251 -9.88 13.39 43.74
N LEU A 252 -9.22 14.55 43.59
CA LEU A 252 -8.51 14.93 42.37
C LEU A 252 -7.38 13.94 42.04
N GLU A 253 -6.55 13.58 43.03
CA GLU A 253 -5.46 12.62 42.84
C GLU A 253 -5.95 11.21 42.51
N MET A 254 -7.01 10.75 43.18
CA MET A 254 -7.66 9.46 42.91
C MET A 254 -8.25 9.42 41.50
N ARG A 255 -9.00 10.46 41.12
CA ARG A 255 -9.58 10.60 39.77
C ARG A 255 -8.50 10.54 38.71
N THR A 256 -7.39 11.26 38.89
CA THR A 256 -6.32 11.32 37.89
C THR A 256 -5.57 9.99 37.78
N THR A 257 -5.29 9.34 38.91
CA THR A 257 -4.64 8.02 38.93
C THR A 257 -5.50 6.95 38.24
N ASP A 258 -6.81 6.95 38.50
CA ASP A 258 -7.74 6.00 37.89
C ASP A 258 -7.98 6.27 36.41
N LYS A 259 -8.10 7.53 36.00
CA LYS A 259 -8.16 7.88 34.58
C LYS A 259 -6.92 7.41 33.83
N HIS A 260 -5.73 7.52 34.42
CA HIS A 260 -4.51 7.01 33.82
C HIS A 260 -4.54 5.49 33.65
N PHE A 261 -5.00 4.75 34.65
CA PHE A 261 -5.17 3.28 34.55
C PHE A 261 -6.16 2.90 33.44
N ILE A 262 -7.33 3.54 33.40
CA ILE A 262 -8.37 3.31 32.39
C ILE A 262 -7.82 3.57 30.99
N MET A 263 -7.13 4.70 30.79
CA MET A 263 -6.50 5.04 29.51
C MET A 263 -5.47 4.01 29.07
N GLU A 264 -4.62 3.52 29.99
CA GLU A 264 -3.63 2.49 29.68
C GLU A 264 -4.27 1.15 29.32
N TYR A 265 -5.31 0.74 30.06
CA TYR A 265 -6.06 -0.48 29.79
C TYR A 265 -6.77 -0.43 28.43
N GLU A 266 -7.43 0.69 28.12
CA GLU A 266 -8.08 0.90 26.82
C GLU A 266 -7.07 0.95 25.68
N ARG A 267 -5.89 1.58 25.89
CA ARG A 267 -4.77 1.57 24.92
C ARG A 267 -4.32 0.16 24.56
N LEU A 268 -4.21 -0.75 25.54
CA LEU A 268 -3.83 -2.14 25.26
C LEU A 268 -4.88 -2.86 24.40
N LYS A 269 -6.18 -2.65 24.69
CA LYS A 269 -7.28 -3.15 23.82
C LYS A 269 -7.25 -2.52 22.43
N GLU A 270 -6.89 -1.25 22.32
CA GLU A 270 -6.71 -0.56 21.05
C GLU A 270 -5.55 -1.14 20.24
N LEU A 271 -4.42 -1.49 20.86
CA LEU A 271 -3.29 -2.14 20.19
C LEU A 271 -3.71 -3.50 19.61
N ASP A 272 -4.50 -4.27 20.35
CA ASP A 272 -5.05 -5.54 19.85
C ASP A 272 -5.97 -5.33 18.67
N THR A 273 -6.87 -4.36 18.77
CA THR A 273 -7.81 -4.00 17.71
C THR A 273 -7.08 -3.48 16.47
N LYS A 274 -6.02 -2.68 16.65
CA LYS A 274 -5.14 -2.21 15.58
C LYS A 274 -4.45 -3.38 14.89
N GLN A 275 -3.90 -4.33 15.64
CA GLN A 275 -3.30 -5.56 15.08
C GLN A 275 -4.34 -6.38 14.29
N LYS A 276 -5.57 -6.53 14.82
CA LYS A 276 -6.69 -7.19 14.13
C LYS A 276 -7.12 -6.46 12.85
N SER A 277 -7.12 -5.12 12.87
CA SER A 277 -7.55 -4.27 11.75
C SER A 277 -6.62 -4.35 10.53
N ARG A 278 -5.35 -4.75 10.74
CA ARG A 278 -4.28 -4.75 9.72
C ARG A 278 -4.01 -3.36 9.10
N VAL A 279 -4.49 -2.28 9.71
CA VAL A 279 -4.27 -0.90 9.25
C VAL A 279 -2.86 -0.45 9.61
N ARG A 280 -2.04 -0.13 8.61
CA ARG A 280 -0.62 0.25 8.80
C ARG A 280 -0.37 1.73 9.03
N TRP A 281 -1.30 2.60 8.64
CA TRP A 281 -1.08 4.04 8.62
C TRP A 281 -1.60 4.76 9.89
N GLY A 282 -2.24 4.03 10.81
CA GLY A 282 -2.71 4.58 12.07
C GLY A 282 -1.55 5.04 12.95
N LEU A 283 -1.41 6.36 13.13
CA LEU A 283 -0.52 6.94 14.13
C LEU A 283 -1.15 6.75 15.52
N GLU A 284 -0.37 6.27 16.48
CA GLU A 284 -0.75 5.96 17.88
C GLU A 284 -1.16 7.22 18.66
N GLY A 285 -2.25 7.87 18.28
CA GLY A 285 -2.75 9.09 18.92
C GLY A 285 -3.69 9.94 18.08
N ASP A 286 -4.12 9.45 16.92
CA ASP A 286 -5.38 9.91 16.34
C ASP A 286 -6.51 8.99 16.82
N GLU A 287 -6.81 9.09 18.12
CA GLU A 287 -7.81 8.35 18.90
C GLU A 287 -9.15 8.28 18.15
N ASN A 288 -9.29 7.24 17.33
CA ASN A 288 -10.50 6.97 16.59
C ASN A 288 -10.72 5.46 16.56
N THR A 289 -11.02 4.92 17.73
CA THR A 289 -11.43 3.53 17.92
C THR A 289 -12.51 3.14 16.92
N ARG A 290 -13.51 4.01 16.69
CA ARG A 290 -14.57 3.81 15.68
C ARG A 290 -14.00 3.53 14.28
N TYR A 291 -12.95 4.22 13.84
CA TYR A 291 -12.32 3.95 12.54
C TYR A 291 -11.69 2.54 12.47
N PHE A 292 -10.94 2.15 13.49
CA PHE A 292 -10.31 0.82 13.53
C PHE A 292 -11.34 -0.29 13.66
N HIS A 293 -12.35 -0.13 14.53
CA HIS A 293 -13.47 -1.07 14.68
C HIS A 293 -14.27 -1.19 13.37
N SER A 294 -14.63 -0.06 12.74
CA SER A 294 -15.30 -0.06 11.43
C SER A 294 -14.48 -0.79 10.37
N THR A 295 -13.15 -0.65 10.38
CA THR A 295 -12.27 -1.34 9.41
C THR A 295 -12.14 -2.83 9.72
N VAL A 296 -12.03 -3.22 10.99
CA VAL A 296 -12.07 -4.64 11.42
C VAL A 296 -13.37 -5.28 10.96
N ASN A 297 -14.50 -4.63 11.22
CA ASN A 297 -15.82 -5.16 10.91
C ASN A 297 -16.06 -5.23 9.40
N ALA A 298 -15.61 -4.23 8.63
CA ALA A 298 -15.62 -4.30 7.17
C ALA A 298 -14.73 -5.43 6.64
N ASN A 299 -13.56 -5.68 7.25
CA ASN A 299 -12.70 -6.81 6.90
C ASN A 299 -13.34 -8.16 7.27
N ILE A 300 -14.02 -8.26 8.41
CA ILE A 300 -14.74 -9.48 8.81
C ILE A 300 -15.86 -9.75 7.81
N SER A 301 -16.76 -8.78 7.58
CA SER A 301 -17.86 -8.90 6.63
C SER A 301 -17.38 -9.24 5.22
N SER A 302 -16.31 -8.59 4.74
CA SER A 302 -15.78 -8.86 3.39
C SER A 302 -15.12 -10.22 3.24
N ASN A 303 -14.47 -10.75 4.28
CA ASN A 303 -13.75 -12.04 4.23
C ASN A 303 -14.57 -13.22 4.75
N SER A 304 -15.74 -12.96 5.37
CA SER A 304 -16.63 -14.00 5.86
C SER A 304 -17.17 -14.84 4.71
N ILE A 305 -17.08 -16.15 4.84
CA ILE A 305 -17.66 -17.12 3.91
C ILE A 305 -19.07 -17.41 4.40
N ASN A 306 -20.07 -16.79 3.75
CA ASN A 306 -21.48 -16.93 4.12
C ASN A 306 -22.10 -18.26 3.65
N GLY A 307 -21.41 -18.98 2.77
CA GLY A 307 -21.85 -20.21 2.14
C GLY A 307 -21.10 -20.46 0.84
N VAL A 308 -21.38 -21.58 0.18
CA VAL A 308 -20.77 -21.94 -1.11
C VAL A 308 -21.79 -22.65 -1.98
N LEU A 309 -21.73 -22.44 -3.30
CA LEU A 309 -22.58 -23.12 -4.25
C LEU A 309 -22.01 -24.52 -4.55
N ILE A 310 -22.74 -25.57 -4.17
CA ILE A 310 -22.41 -26.98 -4.39
C ILE A 310 -23.51 -27.59 -5.26
N ASP A 311 -23.14 -28.10 -6.43
CA ASP A 311 -24.07 -28.74 -7.38
C ASP A 311 -25.33 -27.91 -7.71
N GLY A 312 -25.20 -26.59 -7.72
CA GLY A 312 -26.30 -25.64 -7.99
C GLY A 312 -27.10 -25.21 -6.77
N VAL A 313 -26.86 -25.81 -5.59
CA VAL A 313 -27.52 -25.47 -4.33
C VAL A 313 -26.59 -24.62 -3.45
N TRP A 314 -27.15 -23.59 -2.80
CA TRP A 314 -26.38 -22.75 -1.86
C TRP A 314 -26.30 -23.42 -0.49
N GLU A 315 -25.11 -23.87 -0.11
CA GLU A 315 -24.86 -24.55 1.16
C GLU A 315 -24.30 -23.58 2.21
N THR A 316 -24.88 -23.61 3.41
CA THR A 316 -24.51 -22.76 4.55
C THR A 316 -24.07 -23.56 5.77
N ASN A 317 -24.26 -24.90 5.78
CA ASN A 317 -23.84 -25.77 6.86
C ASN A 317 -22.31 -25.73 7.01
N PRO A 318 -21.77 -25.30 8.17
CA PRO A 318 -20.33 -25.14 8.38
C PRO A 318 -19.50 -26.39 8.07
N THR A 319 -20.00 -27.58 8.40
CA THR A 319 -19.31 -28.85 8.18
C THR A 319 -19.21 -29.20 6.69
N VAL A 320 -20.31 -29.07 5.96
CA VAL A 320 -20.37 -29.35 4.52
C VAL A 320 -19.50 -28.35 3.75
N VAL A 321 -19.60 -27.06 4.10
CA VAL A 321 -18.74 -26.00 3.54
C VAL A 321 -17.26 -26.32 3.77
N LYS A 322 -16.85 -26.68 5.01
CA LYS A 322 -15.46 -27.04 5.32
C LYS A 322 -14.98 -28.23 4.50
N GLN A 323 -15.80 -29.26 4.35
CA GLN A 323 -15.44 -30.45 3.57
C GLN A 323 -15.28 -30.14 2.08
N HIS A 324 -16.15 -29.29 1.53
CA HIS A 324 -16.03 -28.85 0.14
C HIS A 324 -14.73 -28.05 -0.10
N PHE A 325 -14.36 -27.15 0.82
CA PHE A 325 -13.10 -26.42 0.72
C PHE A 325 -11.88 -27.34 0.86
N PHE A 326 -11.94 -28.32 1.77
CA PHE A 326 -10.90 -29.34 1.93
C PHE A 326 -10.66 -30.10 0.62
N GLY A 327 -11.69 -30.78 0.07
CA GLY A 327 -11.54 -31.58 -1.15
C GLY A 327 -11.12 -30.77 -2.37
N PHE A 328 -11.61 -29.54 -2.50
CA PHE A 328 -11.20 -28.64 -3.58
C PHE A 328 -9.70 -28.31 -3.53
N TYR A 329 -9.16 -27.94 -2.36
CA TYR A 329 -7.75 -27.57 -2.26
C TYR A 329 -6.81 -28.79 -2.24
N GLU A 330 -7.21 -29.89 -1.63
CA GLU A 330 -6.47 -31.15 -1.68
C GLU A 330 -6.26 -31.60 -3.15
N SER A 331 -7.32 -31.62 -3.97
CA SER A 331 -7.22 -31.98 -5.39
C SER A 331 -6.31 -31.05 -6.22
N ILE A 332 -6.16 -29.78 -5.81
CA ILE A 332 -5.26 -28.84 -6.48
C ILE A 332 -3.81 -29.19 -6.21
N PHE A 333 -3.46 -29.52 -4.97
CA PHE A 333 -2.09 -29.82 -4.56
C PHE A 333 -1.67 -31.28 -4.75
N ALA A 334 -2.61 -32.14 -5.16
CA ALA A 334 -2.35 -33.49 -5.62
C ALA A 334 -1.83 -33.49 -7.08
N GLU A 335 -0.86 -34.37 -7.36
CA GLU A 335 -0.31 -34.57 -8.70
C GLU A 335 -1.22 -35.51 -9.52
N PRO A 336 -1.84 -35.05 -10.62
CA PRO A 336 -2.81 -35.84 -11.39
C PRO A 336 -2.18 -36.87 -12.33
N VAL A 337 -0.86 -36.81 -12.57
CA VAL A 337 -0.17 -37.71 -13.51
C VAL A 337 1.04 -38.34 -12.84
N SER A 338 1.17 -39.67 -12.94
CA SER A 338 2.27 -40.41 -12.31
C SER A 338 3.64 -40.11 -12.93
N VAL A 339 3.71 -39.88 -14.25
CA VAL A 339 4.95 -39.59 -14.98
C VAL A 339 4.74 -38.44 -15.96
N ARG A 340 5.63 -37.44 -15.91
CA ARG A 340 5.67 -36.30 -16.84
C ARG A 340 6.91 -36.38 -17.72
N PRO A 341 6.86 -35.91 -18.98
CA PRO A 341 8.02 -35.87 -19.84
C PRO A 341 9.08 -34.90 -19.30
N SER A 342 10.35 -35.26 -19.43
CA SER A 342 11.47 -34.36 -19.16
C SER A 342 11.67 -33.38 -20.32
N ILE A 343 12.22 -32.21 -20.02
CA ILE A 343 12.58 -31.23 -21.04
C ILE A 343 13.98 -30.68 -20.77
N SER A 344 14.83 -30.76 -21.78
CA SER A 344 16.14 -30.11 -21.78
C SER A 344 16.01 -28.73 -22.39
N CYS A 345 16.43 -27.71 -21.65
CA CYS A 345 16.37 -26.32 -22.05
C CYS A 345 17.78 -25.83 -22.39
N PRO A 346 18.19 -25.88 -23.67
CA PRO A 346 19.50 -25.38 -24.06
C PRO A 346 19.56 -23.86 -23.89
N ASN A 347 20.76 -23.35 -23.64
CA ASN A 347 21.05 -21.90 -23.48
C ASN A 347 20.45 -21.25 -22.24
N ILE A 348 20.14 -22.02 -21.19
CA ILE A 348 19.96 -21.44 -19.86
C ILE A 348 21.35 -21.15 -19.28
N SER A 349 21.48 -20.00 -18.61
CA SER A 349 22.70 -19.62 -17.91
C SER A 349 22.98 -20.53 -16.71
N VAL A 350 24.23 -20.93 -16.56
CA VAL A 350 24.72 -21.81 -15.49
C VAL A 350 25.46 -20.97 -14.45
N LEU A 351 25.37 -21.36 -13.17
CA LEU A 351 26.17 -20.76 -12.11
C LEU A 351 27.67 -21.00 -12.33
N SER A 352 28.51 -20.05 -11.91
CA SER A 352 29.95 -20.31 -11.80
C SER A 352 30.23 -21.22 -10.61
N ASP A 353 31.39 -21.89 -10.62
CA ASP A 353 31.79 -22.79 -9.54
C ASP A 353 31.92 -22.05 -8.19
N GLU A 354 32.36 -20.78 -8.20
CA GLU A 354 32.43 -19.95 -6.99
C GLU A 354 31.02 -19.63 -6.44
N ASP A 355 30.10 -19.24 -7.32
CA ASP A 355 28.71 -18.96 -6.94
C ASP A 355 28.03 -20.22 -6.38
N ALA A 356 28.19 -21.35 -7.07
CA ALA A 356 27.66 -22.64 -6.66
C ALA A 356 28.20 -23.08 -5.28
N SER A 357 29.52 -22.98 -5.08
CA SER A 357 30.18 -23.29 -3.80
C SER A 357 29.71 -22.37 -2.67
N SER A 358 29.50 -21.08 -2.96
CA SER A 358 29.05 -20.11 -1.96
C SER A 358 27.65 -20.45 -1.39
N LEU A 359 26.75 -21.00 -2.20
CA LEU A 359 25.39 -21.35 -1.81
C LEU A 359 25.34 -22.44 -0.72
N ILE A 360 26.29 -23.37 -0.74
CA ILE A 360 26.34 -24.56 0.12
C ILE A 360 27.31 -24.43 1.30
N SER A 361 27.80 -23.22 1.58
CA SER A 361 28.60 -22.92 2.77
C SER A 361 27.87 -23.25 4.08
N PRO A 362 28.57 -23.63 5.17
CA PRO A 362 27.95 -23.86 6.47
C PRO A 362 27.11 -22.67 6.96
N PHE A 363 26.03 -22.95 7.69
CA PHE A 363 25.17 -21.87 8.15
C PHE A 363 25.78 -21.12 9.35
N SER A 364 25.67 -19.79 9.38
CA SER A 364 26.16 -18.97 10.50
C SER A 364 25.03 -18.42 11.37
N LEU A 365 25.26 -18.24 12.67
CA LEU A 365 24.26 -17.61 13.54
C LEU A 365 23.87 -16.20 13.09
N ARG A 366 24.83 -15.45 12.50
CA ARG A 366 24.59 -14.12 11.95
C ARG A 366 23.56 -14.14 10.83
N GLU A 367 23.70 -15.03 9.84
CA GLU A 367 22.73 -15.06 8.73
C GLU A 367 21.33 -15.53 9.17
N ILE A 368 21.27 -16.43 10.16
CA ILE A 368 20.00 -16.88 10.76
C ILE A 368 19.32 -15.70 11.46
N LYS A 369 20.08 -14.94 12.24
CA LYS A 369 19.61 -13.71 12.90
C LYS A 369 19.15 -12.68 11.87
N ASP A 370 19.93 -12.42 10.82
CA ASP A 370 19.55 -11.48 9.76
C ASP A 370 18.23 -11.92 9.08
N ALA A 371 18.04 -13.22 8.85
CA ALA A 371 16.78 -13.75 8.31
C ALA A 371 15.56 -13.49 9.23
N VAL A 372 15.73 -13.64 10.54
CA VAL A 372 14.69 -13.31 11.54
C VAL A 372 14.39 -11.81 11.53
N TRP A 373 15.41 -10.96 11.49
CA TRP A 373 15.25 -9.50 11.52
C TRP A 373 14.63 -8.93 10.24
N ASP A 374 14.94 -9.53 9.09
CA ASP A 374 14.31 -9.22 7.80
C ASP A 374 12.81 -9.55 7.76
N CYS A 375 12.34 -10.48 8.60
CA CYS A 375 10.92 -10.83 8.65
C CYS A 375 10.11 -9.75 9.38
N ASP A 376 9.02 -9.28 8.77
CA ASP A 376 8.11 -8.30 9.37
C ASP A 376 7.45 -8.87 10.64
N GLY A 377 7.59 -8.14 11.76
CA GLY A 377 7.21 -8.59 13.10
C GLY A 377 5.71 -8.71 13.32
N ASP A 378 4.90 -7.92 12.61
CA ASP A 378 3.47 -7.76 12.87
C ASP A 378 2.59 -8.57 11.91
N ARG A 379 3.18 -9.52 11.18
CA ARG A 379 2.44 -10.40 10.26
C ARG A 379 1.70 -11.51 10.99
N ALA A 380 0.62 -11.96 10.35
CA ALA A 380 -0.20 -13.06 10.87
C ALA A 380 0.66 -14.33 11.03
N PRO A 381 0.53 -15.05 12.16
CA PRO A 381 1.27 -16.26 12.42
C PRO A 381 0.72 -17.46 11.62
N GLY A 382 1.53 -18.51 11.53
CA GLY A 382 1.11 -19.82 11.03
C GLY A 382 0.47 -20.69 12.12
N PRO A 383 0.50 -22.02 11.98
CA PRO A 383 -0.04 -22.97 12.98
C PRO A 383 0.59 -22.89 14.37
N ASP A 384 1.82 -22.41 14.47
CA ASP A 384 2.53 -22.15 15.72
C ASP A 384 1.89 -21.03 16.56
N GLY A 385 1.24 -20.06 15.91
CA GLY A 385 0.52 -18.96 16.54
C GLY A 385 1.40 -17.78 17.01
N PHE A 386 2.72 -17.83 16.77
CA PHE A 386 3.67 -16.77 17.10
C PHE A 386 4.06 -15.94 15.89
N ASN A 387 4.20 -14.63 16.09
CA ASN A 387 4.68 -13.71 15.06
C ASN A 387 6.19 -13.44 15.22
N PHE A 388 6.80 -12.78 14.24
CA PHE A 388 8.24 -12.48 14.30
C PHE A 388 8.59 -11.40 15.33
N LYS A 389 7.63 -10.59 15.79
CA LYS A 389 7.88 -9.67 16.92
C LYS A 389 8.18 -10.47 18.18
N PHE A 390 7.47 -11.58 18.39
CA PHE A 390 7.75 -12.50 19.49
C PHE A 390 9.14 -13.12 19.39
N ILE A 391 9.48 -13.71 18.25
CA ILE A 391 10.81 -14.32 18.04
C ILE A 391 11.94 -13.31 18.28
N LYS A 392 11.80 -12.06 17.80
CA LYS A 392 12.81 -11.00 18.01
C LYS A 392 12.95 -10.57 19.47
N ARG A 393 11.83 -10.45 20.20
CA ARG A 393 11.84 -9.99 21.61
C ARG A 393 12.34 -11.07 22.56
N CYS A 394 12.14 -12.34 22.22
CA CYS A 394 12.55 -13.49 23.01
C CYS A 394 13.78 -14.22 22.42
N TRP A 395 14.54 -13.56 21.54
CA TRP A 395 15.63 -14.18 20.78
C TRP A 395 16.69 -14.86 21.65
N SER A 396 17.06 -14.27 22.78
CA SER A 396 18.04 -14.85 23.72
C SER A 396 17.62 -16.20 24.31
N GLY A 397 16.31 -16.51 24.31
CA GLY A 397 15.79 -17.81 24.74
C GLY A 397 15.59 -18.82 23.61
N LEU A 398 15.82 -18.42 22.35
CA LEU A 398 15.49 -19.20 21.14
C LEU A 398 16.68 -19.35 20.16
N GLU A 399 17.72 -18.53 20.28
CA GLU A 399 18.81 -18.48 19.29
C GLU A 399 19.60 -19.78 19.18
N GLY A 400 19.83 -20.45 20.32
CA GLY A 400 20.48 -21.77 20.35
C GLY A 400 19.63 -22.86 19.70
N ASP A 401 18.30 -22.77 19.80
CA ASP A 401 17.39 -23.72 19.14
C ASP A 401 17.48 -23.57 17.62
N PHE A 402 17.46 -22.32 17.12
CA PHE A 402 17.62 -22.06 15.69
C PHE A 402 19.00 -22.48 15.18
N ALA A 403 20.09 -22.24 15.93
CA ALA A 403 21.43 -22.66 15.53
C ALA A 403 21.49 -24.19 15.28
N LYS A 404 21.00 -24.98 16.25
CA LYS A 404 20.96 -26.44 16.16
C LYS A 404 20.13 -26.94 14.97
N ILE A 405 18.98 -26.31 14.70
CA ILE A 405 18.15 -26.65 13.52
C ILE A 405 18.96 -26.52 12.22
N PHE A 406 19.71 -25.43 12.07
CA PHE A 406 20.50 -25.20 10.85
C PHE A 406 21.75 -26.09 10.77
N GLU A 407 22.36 -26.45 11.90
CA GLU A 407 23.44 -27.44 11.96
C GLU A 407 22.95 -28.82 11.48
N GLU A 408 21.83 -29.29 12.01
CA GLU A 408 21.22 -30.56 11.59
C GLU A 408 20.76 -30.51 10.12
N PHE A 409 20.07 -29.44 9.71
CA PHE A 409 19.59 -29.25 8.34
C PHE A 409 20.74 -29.17 7.32
N PHE A 410 21.91 -28.68 7.72
CA PHE A 410 23.10 -28.66 6.87
C PHE A 410 23.61 -30.06 6.55
N VAL A 411 23.55 -30.98 7.52
CA VAL A 411 24.05 -32.36 7.37
C VAL A 411 22.99 -33.24 6.71
N ASN A 412 21.75 -33.16 7.20
CA ASN A 412 20.63 -33.94 6.73
C ASN A 412 19.52 -33.00 6.21
N PRO A 413 19.28 -32.92 4.88
CA PRO A 413 18.26 -32.06 4.29
C PRO A 413 16.86 -32.64 4.55
N HIS A 414 16.44 -32.62 5.80
CA HIS A 414 15.15 -33.09 6.28
C HIS A 414 14.53 -32.07 7.22
N ILE A 415 13.20 -31.94 7.18
CA ILE A 415 12.44 -31.09 8.10
C ILE A 415 11.22 -31.86 8.56
N ASN A 416 11.03 -31.92 9.87
CA ASN A 416 9.86 -32.52 10.49
C ASN A 416 8.58 -31.90 9.95
N ARG A 417 7.61 -32.76 9.62
CA ARG A 417 6.34 -32.35 9.00
C ARG A 417 5.54 -31.37 9.87
N SER A 418 5.68 -31.45 11.20
CA SER A 418 5.04 -30.54 12.15
C SER A 418 5.56 -29.10 12.07
N CYS A 419 6.78 -28.88 11.56
CA CYS A 419 7.41 -27.57 11.40
C CYS A 419 7.00 -26.88 10.08
N THR A 420 6.49 -27.66 9.12
CA THR A 420 6.18 -27.22 7.75
C THR A 420 4.69 -27.14 7.45
N SER A 421 3.84 -27.55 8.40
CA SER A 421 2.41 -27.29 8.40
C SER A 421 2.10 -25.81 8.17
N SER A 422 1.08 -25.55 7.36
CA SER A 422 0.66 -24.19 7.02
C SER A 422 -0.86 -24.05 7.01
N PHE A 423 -1.34 -22.83 7.22
CA PHE A 423 -2.75 -22.52 7.06
C PHE A 423 -3.00 -21.79 5.75
N ILE A 424 -3.91 -22.29 4.92
CA ILE A 424 -4.40 -21.59 3.72
C ILE A 424 -5.50 -20.63 4.15
N ALA A 425 -5.17 -19.35 4.27
CA ALA A 425 -6.14 -18.28 4.46
C ALA A 425 -6.77 -17.89 3.12
N LEU A 426 -8.09 -17.81 3.09
CA LEU A 426 -8.87 -17.50 1.88
C LEU A 426 -9.13 -16.00 1.78
N ILE A 427 -8.73 -15.38 0.67
CA ILE A 427 -9.01 -13.96 0.37
C ILE A 427 -9.91 -13.88 -0.86
N PRO A 428 -11.11 -13.27 -0.78
CA PRO A 428 -11.99 -13.11 -1.94
C PRO A 428 -11.32 -12.37 -3.10
N LYS A 429 -11.46 -12.89 -4.33
CA LYS A 429 -11.01 -12.25 -5.58
C LYS A 429 -12.08 -11.37 -6.21
N VAL A 430 -13.35 -11.64 -5.91
CA VAL A 430 -14.53 -10.97 -6.47
C VAL A 430 -15.44 -10.47 -5.34
N LYS A 431 -16.30 -9.50 -5.64
CA LYS A 431 -17.42 -9.13 -4.76
C LYS A 431 -18.41 -10.28 -4.74
N ASP A 432 -18.93 -10.63 -3.57
CA ASP A 432 -19.92 -11.71 -3.38
C ASP A 432 -19.44 -13.09 -3.93
N PRO A 433 -18.37 -13.69 -3.35
CA PRO A 433 -17.81 -14.96 -3.84
C PRO A 433 -18.78 -16.14 -3.63
N MET A 434 -18.90 -17.01 -4.64
CA MET A 434 -19.85 -18.14 -4.60
C MET A 434 -19.17 -19.51 -4.63
N ARG A 435 -17.93 -19.61 -5.13
CA ARG A 435 -17.22 -20.89 -5.33
C ARG A 435 -15.80 -20.82 -4.75
N PRO A 436 -15.14 -21.94 -4.39
CA PRO A 436 -13.77 -21.91 -3.89
C PRO A 436 -12.76 -21.27 -4.86
N SER A 437 -13.00 -21.36 -6.17
CA SER A 437 -12.19 -20.70 -7.21
C SER A 437 -12.16 -19.17 -7.10
N ASP A 438 -13.19 -18.59 -6.47
CA ASP A 438 -13.37 -17.16 -6.27
C ASP A 438 -12.48 -16.63 -5.13
N PHE A 439 -11.79 -17.53 -4.41
CA PHE A 439 -10.84 -17.17 -3.36
C PHE A 439 -9.39 -17.34 -3.85
N ARG A 440 -8.51 -16.48 -3.33
CA ARG A 440 -7.06 -16.61 -3.46
C ARG A 440 -6.52 -17.31 -2.19
N PRO A 441 -5.83 -18.45 -2.33
CA PRO A 441 -5.18 -19.10 -1.20
C PRO A 441 -3.92 -18.33 -0.81
N ILE A 442 -3.76 -18.01 0.48
CA ILE A 442 -2.52 -17.48 1.05
C ILE A 442 -2.04 -18.39 2.18
N SER A 443 -0.87 -18.98 2.01
CA SER A 443 -0.22 -19.83 3.00
C SER A 443 0.37 -19.01 4.15
N LEU A 444 -0.14 -19.22 5.35
CA LEU A 444 0.44 -18.75 6.61
C LEU A 444 1.36 -19.83 7.15
N ILE A 445 2.66 -19.61 7.03
CA ILE A 445 3.71 -20.58 7.38
C ILE A 445 4.22 -20.27 8.79
N GLY A 446 4.51 -21.32 9.56
CA GLY A 446 5.12 -21.20 10.89
C GLY A 446 6.50 -20.54 10.86
N CYS A 447 6.94 -20.01 12.01
CA CYS A 447 8.17 -19.24 12.12
C CYS A 447 9.42 -20.07 11.75
N ILE A 448 9.48 -21.34 12.15
CA ILE A 448 10.62 -22.25 11.90
C ILE A 448 10.88 -22.37 10.39
N ASN A 449 9.91 -22.90 9.64
CA ASN A 449 10.02 -23.07 8.19
C ASN A 449 10.23 -21.72 7.47
N LYS A 450 9.63 -20.64 7.97
CA LYS A 450 9.82 -19.32 7.38
C LYS A 450 11.24 -18.77 7.57
N VAL A 451 11.91 -19.06 8.69
CA VAL A 451 13.33 -18.73 8.90
C VAL A 451 14.21 -19.54 7.96
N ILE A 452 14.00 -20.86 7.85
CA ILE A 452 14.71 -21.74 6.90
C ILE A 452 14.60 -21.20 5.47
N SER A 453 13.36 -21.00 5.01
CA SER A 453 13.07 -20.47 3.67
C SER A 453 13.72 -19.10 3.45
N LYS A 454 13.75 -18.25 4.48
CA LYS A 454 14.32 -16.90 4.39
C LYS A 454 15.85 -16.89 4.34
N VAL A 455 16.53 -17.78 5.06
CA VAL A 455 17.98 -17.97 4.94
C VAL A 455 18.34 -18.42 3.52
N LEU A 456 17.64 -19.42 2.99
CA LEU A 456 17.83 -19.90 1.62
C LEU A 456 17.59 -18.77 0.60
N VAL A 457 16.53 -17.98 0.75
CA VAL A 457 16.28 -16.81 -0.11
C VAL A 457 17.42 -15.79 -0.06
N ASN A 458 17.96 -15.51 1.13
CA ASN A 458 19.03 -14.54 1.30
C ASN A 458 20.33 -14.98 0.60
N ARG A 459 20.59 -16.30 0.52
CA ARG A 459 21.66 -16.87 -0.30
C ARG A 459 21.33 -16.82 -1.79
N LEU A 460 20.15 -17.29 -2.19
CA LEU A 460 19.71 -17.34 -3.59
C LEU A 460 19.73 -15.97 -4.27
N LYS A 461 19.34 -14.90 -3.56
CA LYS A 461 19.35 -13.53 -4.07
C LYS A 461 20.71 -13.04 -4.55
N ARG A 462 21.81 -13.63 -4.08
CA ARG A 462 23.17 -13.24 -4.47
C ARG A 462 23.52 -13.71 -5.88
N VAL A 463 22.92 -14.82 -6.31
CA VAL A 463 23.29 -15.50 -7.56
C VAL A 463 22.18 -15.51 -8.61
N ILE A 464 20.90 -15.49 -8.20
CA ILE A 464 19.75 -15.68 -9.11
C ILE A 464 19.70 -14.64 -10.25
N GLY A 465 20.16 -13.41 -10.00
CA GLY A 465 20.18 -12.35 -11.02
C GLY A 465 21.12 -12.65 -12.19
N LYS A 466 22.11 -13.55 -12.00
CA LYS A 466 23.10 -13.95 -13.01
C LYS A 466 22.57 -15.05 -13.94
N VAL A 467 21.58 -15.82 -13.49
CA VAL A 467 21.07 -16.99 -14.23
C VAL A 467 19.68 -16.78 -14.85
N ILE A 468 18.96 -15.73 -14.45
CA ILE A 468 17.64 -15.40 -15.02
C ILE A 468 17.79 -14.36 -16.13
N SER A 469 17.22 -14.63 -17.30
CA SER A 469 17.34 -13.76 -18.48
C SER A 469 16.63 -12.41 -18.33
N GLU A 470 17.09 -11.37 -19.04
CA GLU A 470 16.57 -9.99 -18.95
C GLU A 470 15.06 -9.84 -19.26
N GLU A 471 14.47 -10.78 -19.99
CA GLU A 471 13.04 -10.82 -20.33
C GLU A 471 12.11 -11.03 -19.11
N GLN A 472 12.63 -11.58 -18.01
CA GLN A 472 11.90 -11.77 -16.75
C GLN A 472 12.16 -10.61 -15.79
N THR A 473 11.17 -9.77 -15.52
CA THR A 473 11.38 -8.56 -14.70
C THR A 473 10.84 -8.66 -13.27
N ALA A 474 10.16 -9.76 -12.91
CA ALA A 474 9.57 -9.92 -11.58
C ALA A 474 10.59 -10.38 -10.52
N PHE A 475 10.39 -9.92 -9.28
CA PHE A 475 11.07 -10.33 -8.04
C PHE A 475 12.61 -10.18 -7.97
N LEU A 476 13.27 -9.78 -9.05
CA LEU A 476 14.72 -9.62 -9.14
C LEU A 476 15.16 -8.19 -8.79
N LYS A 477 16.23 -8.08 -8.02
CA LYS A 477 16.82 -6.79 -7.64
C LYS A 477 17.31 -6.06 -8.90
N GLY A 478 17.03 -4.76 -8.99
CA GLY A 478 17.46 -3.92 -10.11
C GLY A 478 16.53 -3.90 -11.31
N ARG A 479 15.57 -4.83 -11.43
CA ARG A 479 14.57 -4.86 -12.51
C ARG A 479 13.32 -4.09 -12.12
N SER A 480 12.66 -3.44 -13.10
CA SER A 480 11.47 -2.64 -12.83
C SER A 480 10.22 -3.18 -13.53
N ILE A 481 9.12 -3.25 -12.79
CA ILE A 481 7.78 -3.60 -13.32
C ILE A 481 7.33 -2.66 -14.46
N THR A 482 7.90 -1.46 -14.58
CA THR A 482 7.56 -0.50 -15.63
C THR A 482 8.30 -0.74 -16.95
N ASP A 483 9.32 -1.60 -16.97
CA ASP A 483 10.18 -1.80 -18.13
C ASP A 483 9.43 -2.47 -19.28
N GLY A 484 8.70 -3.56 -18.99
CA GLY A 484 7.84 -4.24 -19.96
C GLY A 484 6.77 -3.31 -20.57
N PRO A 485 5.95 -2.61 -19.75
CA PRO A 485 4.99 -1.63 -20.24
C PRO A 485 5.60 -0.50 -21.08
N LEU A 486 6.79 0.01 -20.73
CA LEU A 486 7.51 0.99 -21.56
C LEU A 486 7.84 0.40 -22.93
N ILE A 487 8.50 -0.76 -22.96
CA ILE A 487 8.91 -1.43 -24.20
C ILE A 487 7.70 -1.69 -25.09
N LEU A 488 6.62 -2.26 -24.56
CA LEU A 488 5.42 -2.58 -25.33
C LEU A 488 4.77 -1.34 -25.95
N ASN A 489 4.71 -0.22 -25.22
CA ASN A 489 4.15 1.01 -25.75
C ASN A 489 5.02 1.64 -26.84
N GLU A 490 6.34 1.65 -26.66
CA GLU A 490 7.27 2.17 -27.69
C GLU A 490 7.28 1.29 -28.94
N LEU A 491 7.26 -0.03 -28.75
CA LEU A 491 7.20 -0.99 -29.85
C LEU A 491 5.90 -0.81 -30.64
N PHE A 492 4.76 -0.72 -29.96
CA PHE A 492 3.47 -0.45 -30.59
C PHE A 492 3.48 0.87 -31.39
N ALA A 493 3.98 1.96 -30.80
CA ALA A 493 4.04 3.26 -31.46
C ALA A 493 4.97 3.24 -32.70
N TRP A 494 6.11 2.55 -32.60
CA TRP A 494 7.05 2.38 -33.71
C TRP A 494 6.48 1.50 -34.83
N MET A 495 5.83 0.38 -34.52
CA MET A 495 5.22 -0.49 -35.52
C MET A 495 4.13 0.25 -36.30
N LYS A 496 3.31 1.06 -35.60
CA LYS A 496 2.33 1.93 -36.25
C LYS A 496 2.97 2.97 -37.18
N SER A 497 4.02 3.66 -36.73
CA SER A 497 4.67 4.69 -37.56
C SER A 497 5.43 4.12 -38.75
N THR A 498 5.88 2.86 -38.67
CA THR A 498 6.59 2.14 -39.74
C THR A 498 5.70 1.21 -40.55
N LYS A 499 4.38 1.17 -40.28
CA LYS A 499 3.40 0.28 -40.94
C LYS A 499 3.78 -1.20 -40.90
N LYS A 500 4.44 -1.65 -39.82
CA LYS A 500 4.79 -3.06 -39.62
C LYS A 500 3.64 -3.83 -38.99
N MET A 501 3.46 -5.07 -39.43
CA MET A 501 2.51 -6.02 -38.87
C MET A 501 3.15 -6.84 -37.74
N GLY A 502 2.40 -7.15 -36.69
CA GLY A 502 2.88 -8.03 -35.62
C GLY A 502 1.82 -8.42 -34.61
N MET A 503 2.13 -9.48 -33.86
CA MET A 503 1.24 -10.08 -32.87
C MET A 503 1.74 -9.84 -31.45
N PHE A 504 0.81 -9.47 -30.58
CA PHE A 504 1.00 -9.38 -29.13
C PHE A 504 0.06 -10.41 -28.51
N TYR A 505 0.58 -11.49 -27.94
CA TYR A 505 -0.24 -12.55 -27.35
C TYR A 505 -0.07 -12.57 -25.84
N LYS A 506 -1.08 -12.10 -25.12
CA LYS A 506 -1.11 -12.07 -23.66
C LYS A 506 -1.65 -13.40 -23.13
N VAL A 507 -0.85 -14.05 -22.28
CA VAL A 507 -1.10 -15.37 -21.73
C VAL A 507 -1.34 -15.29 -20.22
N ASP A 508 -2.33 -16.04 -19.74
CA ASP A 508 -2.66 -16.22 -18.32
C ASP A 508 -2.41 -17.68 -17.94
N ILE A 509 -1.60 -17.94 -16.91
CA ILE A 509 -1.32 -19.30 -16.43
C ILE A 509 -2.34 -19.66 -15.33
N HIS A 510 -3.02 -20.79 -15.51
CA HIS A 510 -4.06 -21.25 -14.60
C HIS A 510 -3.45 -21.72 -13.27
N LYS A 511 -3.74 -21.00 -12.18
CA LYS A 511 -3.28 -21.32 -10.81
C LYS A 511 -1.76 -21.57 -10.74
N ALA A 512 -0.98 -20.68 -11.35
CA ALA A 512 0.44 -20.89 -11.64
C ALA A 512 1.29 -21.40 -10.46
N TYR A 513 1.12 -20.83 -9.27
CA TYR A 513 1.84 -21.31 -8.08
C TYR A 513 1.37 -22.70 -7.64
N ASP A 514 0.07 -22.99 -7.73
CA ASP A 514 -0.52 -24.18 -7.12
C ASP A 514 -0.31 -25.46 -7.97
N SER A 515 0.07 -25.33 -9.25
CA SER A 515 0.16 -26.44 -10.20
C SER A 515 1.58 -26.85 -10.62
N LEU A 516 2.63 -26.15 -10.17
CA LEU A 516 4.01 -26.41 -10.60
C LEU A 516 4.49 -27.79 -10.13
N HIS A 517 4.96 -28.62 -11.06
CA HIS A 517 5.52 -29.92 -10.75
C HIS A 517 6.94 -29.80 -10.15
N TRP A 518 7.17 -30.43 -8.98
CA TRP A 518 8.45 -30.31 -8.28
C TRP A 518 9.61 -31.01 -8.98
N GLY A 519 9.37 -32.16 -9.62
CA GLY A 519 10.43 -32.84 -10.39
C GLY A 519 10.92 -32.00 -11.57
N PHE A 520 10.02 -31.22 -12.18
CA PHE A 520 10.40 -30.27 -13.23
C PHE A 520 11.27 -29.15 -12.66
N LEU A 521 10.87 -28.54 -11.54
CA LEU A 521 11.67 -27.50 -10.87
C LEU A 521 13.08 -28.00 -10.49
N ARG A 522 13.18 -29.22 -9.92
CA ARG A 522 14.47 -29.85 -9.61
C ARG A 522 15.34 -29.98 -10.86
N SER A 523 14.78 -30.52 -11.94
CA SER A 523 15.51 -30.69 -13.20
C SER A 523 16.02 -29.37 -13.79
N ILE A 524 15.26 -28.28 -13.68
CA ILE A 524 15.70 -26.96 -14.15
C ILE A 524 16.82 -26.40 -13.27
N MET A 525 16.76 -26.55 -11.95
CA MET A 525 17.85 -26.14 -11.05
C MET A 525 19.15 -26.91 -11.35
N GLU A 526 19.05 -28.22 -11.61
CA GLU A 526 20.20 -29.04 -12.00
C GLU A 526 20.80 -28.56 -13.33
N GLN A 527 19.97 -28.27 -14.34
CA GLN A 527 20.42 -27.71 -15.63
C GLN A 527 21.05 -26.31 -15.50
N MET A 528 20.72 -25.56 -14.45
CA MET A 528 21.30 -24.24 -14.13
C MET A 528 22.59 -24.33 -13.28
N GLY A 529 23.07 -25.55 -12.98
CA GLY A 529 24.29 -25.77 -12.20
C GLY A 529 24.13 -25.52 -10.70
N PHE A 530 22.91 -25.55 -10.17
CA PHE A 530 22.74 -25.54 -8.71
C PHE A 530 23.29 -26.85 -8.11
N PRO A 531 24.10 -26.79 -7.03
CA PRO A 531 24.64 -27.99 -6.40
C PRO A 531 23.55 -28.95 -5.93
N MET A 532 23.81 -30.26 -5.99
CA MET A 532 22.83 -31.27 -5.55
C MET A 532 22.37 -31.03 -4.11
N LYS A 533 23.30 -30.71 -3.20
CA LYS A 533 22.99 -30.36 -1.80
C LYS A 533 22.02 -29.18 -1.68
N TRP A 534 22.16 -28.17 -2.54
CA TRP A 534 21.22 -27.05 -2.58
C TRP A 534 19.84 -27.51 -3.07
N CYS A 535 19.79 -28.28 -4.16
CA CYS A 535 18.55 -28.85 -4.67
C CYS A 535 17.84 -29.70 -3.60
N ASP A 536 18.57 -30.50 -2.83
CA ASP A 536 18.02 -31.32 -1.75
C ASP A 536 17.46 -30.46 -0.61
N TRP A 537 18.12 -29.35 -0.22
CA TRP A 537 17.54 -28.39 0.73
C TRP A 537 16.23 -27.78 0.24
N ILE A 538 16.16 -27.38 -1.04
CA ILE A 538 14.92 -26.86 -1.62
C ILE A 538 13.83 -27.94 -1.60
N MET A 539 14.16 -29.15 -2.04
CA MET A 539 13.22 -30.27 -2.07
C MET A 539 12.74 -30.66 -0.67
N ALA A 540 13.60 -30.59 0.36
CA ALA A 540 13.22 -30.80 1.75
C ALA A 540 12.11 -29.85 2.20
N THR A 541 12.17 -28.57 1.80
CA THR A 541 11.14 -27.58 2.14
C THR A 541 9.81 -27.77 1.40
N LEU A 542 9.83 -28.40 0.22
CA LEU A 542 8.68 -28.67 -0.62
C LEU A 542 8.01 -29.99 -0.24
N CYS A 543 8.76 -31.10 -0.21
CA CYS A 543 8.26 -32.45 0.05
C CYS A 543 7.70 -32.65 1.46
N SER A 544 8.09 -31.81 2.41
CA SER A 544 7.53 -31.78 3.77
C SER A 544 6.27 -30.90 3.89
N ALA A 545 5.85 -30.22 2.82
CA ALA A 545 4.77 -29.23 2.90
C ALA A 545 3.40 -29.87 3.15
N ARG A 546 2.67 -29.29 4.11
CA ARG A 546 1.30 -29.65 4.47
C ARG A 546 0.43 -28.43 4.65
N ALA A 547 -0.87 -28.61 4.49
CA ALA A 547 -1.82 -27.51 4.57
C ALA A 547 -3.15 -27.91 5.21
N SER A 548 -3.74 -26.95 5.94
CA SER A 548 -5.16 -26.94 6.31
C SER A 548 -5.78 -25.63 5.82
N VAL A 549 -7.02 -25.68 5.34
CA VAL A 549 -7.74 -24.48 4.89
C VAL A 549 -8.41 -23.82 6.08
N LEU A 550 -8.25 -22.50 6.24
CA LEU A 550 -8.99 -21.72 7.23
C LEU A 550 -10.32 -21.26 6.64
N VAL A 551 -11.41 -21.87 7.09
CA VAL A 551 -12.78 -21.48 6.75
C VAL A 551 -13.36 -20.71 7.95
N ASN A 552 -13.62 -19.41 7.77
CA ASN A 552 -14.06 -18.50 8.83
C ASN A 552 -13.21 -18.56 10.12
N GLY A 553 -11.90 -18.80 9.96
CA GLY A 553 -10.95 -18.85 11.05
C GLY A 553 -10.72 -20.22 11.67
N SER A 554 -11.56 -21.23 11.36
CA SER A 554 -11.35 -22.61 11.80
C SER A 554 -10.65 -23.46 10.73
N PRO A 555 -9.64 -24.27 11.08
CA PRO A 555 -8.95 -25.14 10.12
C PRO A 555 -9.80 -26.36 9.74
N THR A 556 -9.67 -26.81 8.49
CA THR A 556 -10.02 -28.17 8.03
C THR A 556 -9.01 -29.20 8.56
N PRO A 557 -9.24 -30.51 8.34
CA PRO A 557 -8.15 -31.49 8.42
C PRO A 557 -6.93 -31.08 7.58
N GLU A 558 -5.76 -31.54 7.98
CA GLU A 558 -4.50 -31.35 7.25
C GLU A 558 -4.39 -32.36 6.10
N PHE A 559 -3.85 -31.92 4.96
CA PHE A 559 -3.53 -32.75 3.81
C PHE A 559 -2.08 -32.52 3.34
N ASP A 560 -1.53 -33.52 2.65
CA ASP A 560 -0.19 -33.49 2.06
C ASP A 560 -0.21 -32.75 0.71
N CYS A 561 0.83 -31.96 0.43
CA CYS A 561 1.05 -31.39 -0.90
C CYS A 561 2.03 -32.28 -1.68
N SER A 562 1.78 -32.53 -2.97
CA SER A 562 2.70 -33.25 -3.86
C SER A 562 3.15 -32.42 -5.07
N ARG A 563 2.60 -31.22 -5.24
CA ARG A 563 3.01 -30.22 -6.23
C ARG A 563 2.69 -28.80 -5.74
N GLY A 564 3.10 -27.81 -6.51
CA GLY A 564 2.80 -26.41 -6.28
C GLY A 564 3.71 -25.72 -5.26
N LEU A 565 3.59 -24.41 -5.14
CA LEU A 565 4.41 -23.54 -4.32
C LEU A 565 3.51 -22.75 -3.36
N ARG A 566 3.93 -22.63 -2.10
CA ARG A 566 3.15 -21.97 -1.03
C ARG A 566 3.05 -20.46 -1.25
N GLN A 567 1.85 -19.96 -1.56
CA GLN A 567 1.60 -18.52 -1.76
C GLN A 567 1.71 -17.73 -0.45
N GLY A 568 2.89 -17.21 -0.13
CA GLY A 568 3.18 -16.54 1.14
C GLY A 568 4.55 -16.93 1.72
N ASP A 569 5.16 -17.97 1.18
CA ASP A 569 6.54 -18.36 1.42
C ASP A 569 7.52 -17.38 0.76
N PRO A 570 8.53 -16.86 1.46
CA PRO A 570 9.57 -16.04 0.86
C PRO A 570 10.30 -16.71 -0.31
N LEU A 571 10.42 -18.04 -0.30
CA LEU A 571 11.18 -18.82 -1.28
C LEU A 571 10.41 -19.04 -2.59
N SER A 572 9.10 -19.23 -2.50
CA SER A 572 8.23 -19.58 -3.63
C SER A 572 8.33 -18.64 -4.85
N PRO A 573 8.38 -17.30 -4.71
CA PRO A 573 8.52 -16.42 -5.86
C PRO A 573 9.80 -16.64 -6.69
N PHE A 574 10.92 -16.96 -6.03
CA PHE A 574 12.20 -17.18 -6.70
C PHE A 574 12.24 -18.54 -7.39
N LEU A 575 11.69 -19.58 -6.76
CA LEU A 575 11.54 -20.90 -7.37
C LEU A 575 10.62 -20.86 -8.60
N PHE A 576 9.54 -20.08 -8.54
CA PHE A 576 8.67 -19.90 -9.69
C PHE A 576 9.39 -19.21 -10.85
N VAL A 577 10.20 -18.19 -10.58
CA VAL A 577 11.02 -17.51 -11.60
C VAL A 577 12.03 -18.47 -12.23
N ILE A 578 12.68 -19.33 -11.44
CA ILE A 578 13.59 -20.39 -11.94
C ILE A 578 12.83 -21.34 -12.88
N ALA A 579 11.65 -21.82 -12.48
CA ALA A 579 10.84 -22.68 -13.34
C ALA A 579 10.42 -22.00 -14.65
N MET A 580 10.10 -20.70 -14.60
CA MET A 580 9.72 -19.93 -15.79
C MET A 580 10.89 -19.58 -16.71
N GLU A 581 12.14 -19.61 -16.23
CA GLU A 581 13.33 -19.44 -17.08
C GLU A 581 13.44 -20.53 -18.14
N ALA A 582 12.92 -21.73 -17.86
CA ALA A 582 12.80 -22.79 -18.85
C ALA A 582 11.99 -22.37 -20.08
N LEU A 583 10.89 -21.61 -19.88
CA LEU A 583 10.10 -21.09 -20.99
C LEU A 583 10.90 -20.09 -21.83
N THR A 584 11.71 -19.24 -21.20
CA THR A 584 12.65 -18.35 -21.89
C THR A 584 13.64 -19.15 -22.74
N GLY A 585 14.28 -20.17 -22.16
CA GLY A 585 15.23 -21.04 -22.88
C GLY A 585 14.59 -21.72 -24.09
N ILE A 586 13.38 -22.25 -23.94
CA ILE A 586 12.61 -22.86 -25.05
C ILE A 586 12.32 -21.83 -26.14
N MET A 587 11.91 -20.61 -25.79
CA MET A 587 11.63 -19.56 -26.77
C MET A 587 12.88 -19.08 -27.51
N LYS A 588 14.02 -18.98 -26.81
CA LYS A 588 15.32 -18.66 -27.43
C LYS A 588 15.73 -19.76 -28.42
N LYS A 589 15.62 -21.03 -28.03
CA LYS A 589 15.86 -22.18 -28.93
C LYS A 589 14.95 -22.16 -30.15
N ALA A 590 13.65 -21.92 -29.95
CA ALA A 590 12.68 -21.84 -31.04
C ALA A 590 13.01 -20.71 -32.02
N SER A 591 13.50 -19.58 -31.51
CA SER A 591 13.93 -18.44 -32.35
C SER A 591 15.19 -18.77 -33.15
N MET A 592 16.19 -19.42 -32.51
CA MET A 592 17.41 -19.85 -33.19
C MET A 592 17.14 -20.90 -34.27
N ALA A 593 16.19 -21.79 -34.04
CA ALA A 593 15.78 -22.83 -34.99
C ALA A 593 14.85 -22.31 -36.11
N GLY A 594 14.53 -21.02 -36.15
CA GLY A 594 13.59 -20.45 -37.14
C GLY A 594 12.13 -20.89 -36.95
N LEU A 595 11.79 -21.52 -35.83
CA LEU A 595 10.42 -21.97 -35.53
C LEU A 595 9.53 -20.83 -35.02
N TYR A 596 10.13 -19.78 -34.47
CA TYR A 596 9.43 -18.60 -33.96
C TYR A 596 10.15 -17.31 -34.36
N HIS A 597 9.42 -16.38 -34.97
CA HIS A 597 9.96 -15.11 -35.44
C HIS A 597 9.50 -13.98 -34.52
N GLY A 598 10.42 -13.48 -33.68
CA GLY A 598 10.21 -12.32 -32.81
C GLY A 598 10.23 -10.99 -33.56
N ILE A 599 9.92 -9.89 -32.88
CA ILE A 599 9.92 -8.55 -33.49
C ILE A 599 11.34 -7.95 -33.40
N ARG A 600 11.91 -7.58 -34.55
CA ARG A 600 13.22 -6.91 -34.64
C ARG A 600 13.08 -5.41 -34.87
N CYS A 601 13.55 -4.60 -33.91
CA CYS A 601 13.40 -3.13 -33.90
C CYS A 601 14.21 -2.42 -35.01
N ASN A 602 15.45 -2.85 -35.28
CA ASN A 602 16.28 -2.43 -36.41
C ASN A 602 17.37 -3.49 -36.67
N THR A 603 18.24 -3.29 -37.66
CA THR A 603 19.27 -4.27 -38.07
C THR A 603 20.24 -4.65 -36.95
N SER A 604 20.53 -3.75 -36.02
CA SER A 604 21.45 -3.95 -34.89
C SER A 604 20.74 -4.06 -33.52
N GLY A 605 19.42 -4.20 -33.51
CA GLY A 605 18.58 -4.09 -32.32
C GLY A 605 18.20 -5.45 -31.75
N PRO A 606 17.71 -5.51 -30.50
CA PRO A 606 17.28 -6.75 -29.90
C PRO A 606 16.09 -7.37 -30.65
N ILE A 607 16.06 -8.70 -30.70
CA ILE A 607 14.90 -9.48 -31.17
C ILE A 607 14.01 -9.75 -29.96
N LEU A 608 12.78 -9.25 -29.99
CA LEU A 608 11.84 -9.36 -28.89
C LEU A 608 10.83 -10.48 -29.19
N SER A 609 10.88 -11.57 -28.41
CA SER A 609 9.98 -12.71 -28.58
C SER A 609 8.97 -12.85 -27.44
N HIS A 610 9.32 -12.43 -26.23
CA HIS A 610 8.46 -12.56 -25.06
C HIS A 610 8.91 -11.66 -23.89
N PHE A 611 8.00 -11.42 -22.95
CA PHE A 611 8.25 -10.81 -21.66
C PHE A 611 7.56 -11.61 -20.57
N LEU A 612 8.23 -11.74 -19.43
CA LEU A 612 7.66 -12.33 -18.24
C LEU A 612 7.67 -11.35 -17.08
N TYR A 613 6.58 -11.36 -16.33
CA TYR A 613 6.54 -10.82 -14.97
C TYR A 613 5.91 -11.88 -14.08
N ALA A 614 6.74 -12.81 -13.60
CA ALA A 614 6.29 -14.04 -12.96
C ALA A 614 5.35 -14.83 -13.88
N ASP A 615 4.06 -14.94 -13.54
CA ASP A 615 3.03 -15.69 -14.28
C ASP A 615 2.35 -14.87 -15.39
N ASP A 616 2.48 -13.54 -15.39
CA ASP A 616 2.04 -12.68 -16.49
C ASP A 616 3.03 -12.79 -17.65
N VAL A 617 2.61 -13.40 -18.77
CA VAL A 617 3.45 -13.61 -19.95
C VAL A 617 2.85 -12.89 -21.16
N VAL A 618 3.69 -12.18 -21.92
CA VAL A 618 3.33 -11.58 -23.21
C VAL A 618 4.30 -12.05 -24.27
N PHE A 619 3.81 -12.75 -25.28
CA PHE A 619 4.59 -13.12 -26.46
C PHE A 619 4.48 -12.05 -27.54
N LEU A 620 5.58 -11.80 -28.22
CA LEU A 620 5.73 -10.85 -29.32
C LEU A 620 6.23 -11.58 -30.55
N GLY A 621 5.64 -11.34 -31.70
CA GLY A 621 6.14 -11.94 -32.93
C GLY A 621 5.63 -11.26 -34.18
N GLU A 622 6.21 -11.66 -35.31
CA GLU A 622 5.68 -11.29 -36.63
C GLU A 622 4.30 -11.91 -36.82
N TRP A 623 3.43 -11.19 -37.55
CA TRP A 623 2.07 -11.64 -37.83
C TRP A 623 2.09 -12.80 -38.84
N SER A 624 1.93 -14.03 -38.34
CA SER A 624 1.94 -15.24 -39.18
C SER A 624 1.27 -16.42 -38.47
N THR A 625 0.45 -17.17 -39.22
CA THR A 625 -0.25 -18.37 -38.73
C THR A 625 0.74 -19.44 -38.25
N THR A 626 1.87 -19.60 -38.94
CA THR A 626 2.94 -20.53 -38.55
C THR A 626 3.52 -20.18 -37.19
N ASN A 627 3.76 -18.88 -36.95
CA ASN A 627 4.27 -18.36 -35.68
C ASN A 627 3.30 -18.66 -34.52
N ALA A 628 2.00 -18.41 -34.74
CA ALA A 628 0.93 -18.69 -33.78
C ALA A 628 0.79 -20.18 -33.47
N LEU A 629 0.79 -21.05 -34.49
CA LEU A 629 0.69 -22.50 -34.33
C LEU A 629 1.89 -23.09 -33.58
N ASN A 630 3.10 -22.63 -33.89
CA ASN A 630 4.31 -23.09 -33.20
C ASN A 630 4.31 -22.64 -31.74
N LEU A 631 3.87 -21.42 -31.44
CA LEU A 631 3.70 -20.96 -30.07
C LEU A 631 2.70 -21.82 -29.30
N ARG A 632 1.56 -22.18 -29.92
CA ARG A 632 0.57 -23.10 -29.31
C ARG A 632 1.18 -24.46 -28.97
N ARG A 633 2.02 -25.01 -29.86
CA ARG A 633 2.73 -26.29 -29.63
C ARG A 633 3.73 -26.18 -28.48
N ILE A 634 4.54 -25.12 -28.46
CA ILE A 634 5.50 -24.83 -27.39
C ILE A 634 4.81 -24.79 -26.03
N LEU A 635 3.72 -24.02 -25.91
CA LEU A 635 2.97 -23.88 -24.66
C LEU A 635 2.33 -25.22 -24.21
N ARG A 636 1.94 -26.08 -25.15
CA ARG A 636 1.45 -27.43 -24.83
C ARG A 636 2.56 -28.31 -24.27
N CYS A 637 3.74 -28.35 -24.91
CA CYS A 637 4.89 -29.11 -24.41
C CYS A 637 5.34 -28.62 -23.03
N PHE A 638 5.39 -27.30 -22.84
CA PHE A 638 5.72 -26.69 -21.55
C PHE A 638 4.75 -27.12 -20.45
N ASN A 639 3.43 -27.12 -20.71
CA ASN A 639 2.42 -27.60 -19.76
C ASN A 639 2.62 -29.09 -19.39
N LEU A 640 2.88 -29.95 -20.38
CA LEU A 640 3.06 -31.38 -20.14
C LEU A 640 4.24 -31.65 -19.17
N ALA A 641 5.37 -30.96 -19.37
CA ALA A 641 6.56 -31.11 -18.52
C ALA A 641 6.42 -30.42 -17.15
N SER A 642 5.97 -29.16 -17.14
CA SER A 642 5.98 -28.31 -15.92
C SER A 642 4.74 -28.43 -15.04
N GLY A 643 3.63 -28.92 -15.59
CA GLY A 643 2.30 -28.84 -14.96
C GLY A 643 1.63 -27.46 -15.09
N LEU A 644 2.29 -26.46 -15.68
CA LEU A 644 1.76 -25.11 -15.84
C LEU A 644 0.84 -25.01 -17.07
N ARG A 645 -0.46 -25.08 -16.82
CA ARG A 645 -1.49 -25.00 -17.87
C ARG A 645 -1.85 -23.55 -18.20
N VAL A 646 -1.92 -23.24 -19.49
CA VAL A 646 -2.45 -21.95 -19.97
C VAL A 646 -3.97 -21.89 -19.84
N ASN A 647 -4.47 -20.79 -19.30
CA ASN A 647 -5.89 -20.46 -19.25
C ASN A 647 -6.33 -19.77 -20.56
N LEU A 648 -6.56 -20.57 -21.59
CA LEU A 648 -6.97 -20.11 -22.92
C LEU A 648 -8.17 -19.15 -22.89
N SER A 649 -9.12 -19.37 -21.98
CA SER A 649 -10.30 -18.52 -21.81
C SER A 649 -9.98 -17.11 -21.34
N LYS A 650 -8.80 -16.85 -20.76
CA LYS A 650 -8.35 -15.51 -20.31
C LYS A 650 -7.20 -14.95 -21.15
N CYS A 651 -6.67 -15.75 -22.07
CA CYS A 651 -5.64 -15.29 -23.00
C CYS A 651 -6.27 -14.38 -24.06
N SER A 652 -5.49 -13.45 -24.60
CA SER A 652 -5.97 -12.54 -25.66
C SER A 652 -4.87 -12.25 -26.66
N LEU A 653 -5.24 -12.29 -27.94
CA LEU A 653 -4.38 -11.93 -29.07
C LEU A 653 -4.70 -10.51 -29.54
N TYR A 654 -3.67 -9.71 -29.77
CA TYR A 654 -3.79 -8.37 -30.31
C TYR A 654 -2.93 -8.25 -31.56
N GLY A 655 -3.50 -7.69 -32.64
CA GLY A 655 -2.80 -7.43 -33.89
C GLY A 655 -2.43 -5.95 -34.03
N VAL A 656 -1.20 -5.69 -34.48
CA VAL A 656 -0.74 -4.35 -34.85
C VAL A 656 -0.63 -4.30 -36.37
N GLY A 657 -1.24 -3.28 -37.00
CA GLY A 657 -1.18 -3.10 -38.45
C GLY A 657 -2.03 -4.09 -39.26
N VAL A 658 -2.98 -4.78 -38.62
CA VAL A 658 -3.87 -5.80 -39.22
C VAL A 658 -5.32 -5.52 -38.87
N GLY A 659 -6.27 -6.05 -39.65
CA GLY A 659 -7.71 -5.84 -39.44
C GLY A 659 -8.29 -6.67 -38.29
N ASP A 660 -9.37 -6.20 -37.66
CA ASP A 660 -9.99 -6.87 -36.52
C ASP A 660 -10.55 -8.28 -36.86
N HIS A 661 -10.95 -8.50 -38.12
CA HIS A 661 -11.40 -9.80 -38.60
C HIS A 661 -10.24 -10.82 -38.64
N GLU A 662 -9.07 -10.43 -39.16
CA GLU A 662 -7.87 -11.28 -39.18
C GLU A 662 -7.41 -11.62 -37.76
N VAL A 663 -7.54 -10.68 -36.82
CA VAL A 663 -7.26 -10.93 -35.39
C VAL A 663 -8.21 -11.97 -34.82
N SER A 664 -9.48 -11.91 -35.20
CA SER A 664 -10.50 -12.87 -34.75
C SER A 664 -10.21 -14.28 -35.28
N ASP A 665 -9.83 -14.40 -36.55
CA ASP A 665 -9.47 -15.67 -37.17
C ASP A 665 -8.21 -16.28 -36.52
N MET A 666 -7.17 -15.47 -36.31
CA MET A 666 -5.95 -15.93 -35.65
C MET A 666 -6.18 -16.30 -34.17
N ALA A 667 -7.05 -15.56 -33.47
CA ALA A 667 -7.44 -15.86 -32.11
C ALA A 667 -8.18 -17.22 -32.01
N TYR A 668 -9.02 -17.54 -33.00
CA TYR A 668 -9.66 -18.84 -33.12
C TYR A 668 -8.62 -19.98 -33.25
N VAL A 669 -7.57 -19.79 -34.07
CA VAL A 669 -6.47 -20.76 -34.22
C VAL A 669 -5.73 -21.01 -32.88
N LEU A 670 -5.51 -19.95 -32.10
CA LEU A 670 -4.90 -20.02 -30.76
C LEU A 670 -5.88 -20.47 -29.67
N ARG A 671 -7.18 -20.57 -29.97
CA ARG A 671 -8.27 -20.83 -29.03
C ARG A 671 -8.32 -19.81 -27.88
N CYS A 672 -8.08 -18.54 -28.20
CA CYS A 672 -8.08 -17.43 -27.24
C CYS A 672 -9.08 -16.33 -27.66
N ARG A 673 -9.16 -15.24 -26.88
CA ARG A 673 -10.01 -14.10 -27.23
C ARG A 673 -9.30 -13.17 -28.23
N ALA A 674 -10.03 -12.62 -29.18
CA ALA A 674 -9.58 -11.45 -29.92
C ALA A 674 -9.57 -10.23 -28.99
N GLY A 675 -8.44 -9.54 -28.91
CA GLY A 675 -8.25 -8.34 -28.10
C GLY A 675 -8.07 -7.10 -28.95
N SER A 676 -8.37 -5.93 -28.38
CA SER A 676 -8.21 -4.63 -29.02
C SER A 676 -7.34 -3.68 -28.19
N PHE A 677 -6.70 -2.71 -28.86
CA PHE A 677 -5.94 -1.67 -28.19
C PHE A 677 -6.85 -0.51 -27.76
N PRO A 678 -6.63 0.10 -26.59
CA PRO A 678 -5.59 -0.22 -25.62
C PRO A 678 -5.99 -1.36 -24.67
N PHE A 679 -5.01 -2.12 -24.18
CA PHE A 679 -5.23 -3.17 -23.17
C PHE A 679 -4.40 -2.95 -21.91
N ARG A 680 -4.75 -3.62 -20.80
CA ARG A 680 -4.00 -3.54 -19.53
C ARG A 680 -2.93 -4.62 -19.44
N TYR A 681 -1.70 -4.19 -19.16
CA TYR A 681 -0.57 -5.05 -18.81
C TYR A 681 0.13 -4.52 -17.55
N LEU A 682 0.28 -5.39 -16.55
CA LEU A 682 0.84 -5.07 -15.22
C LEU A 682 0.15 -3.87 -14.52
N GLY A 683 -1.08 -3.54 -14.91
CA GLY A 683 -1.86 -2.41 -14.37
C GLY A 683 -1.75 -1.11 -15.17
N LEU A 684 -0.85 -1.01 -16.16
CA LEU A 684 -0.74 0.13 -17.08
C LEU A 684 -1.42 -0.17 -18.42
N LEU A 685 -1.86 0.88 -19.12
CA LEU A 685 -2.46 0.75 -20.44
C LEU A 685 -1.37 0.67 -21.52
N VAL A 686 -1.45 -0.31 -22.42
CA VAL A 686 -0.58 -0.46 -23.59
C VAL A 686 -1.34 0.00 -24.83
N GLY A 687 -0.72 0.88 -25.63
CA GLY A 687 -1.29 1.44 -26.85
C GLY A 687 -2.28 2.59 -26.65
N ALA A 688 -2.43 3.09 -25.42
CA ALA A 688 -3.31 4.22 -25.11
C ALA A 688 -2.60 5.56 -25.31
N ASN A 689 -3.31 6.55 -25.85
CA ASN A 689 -2.86 7.94 -25.79
C ASN A 689 -3.13 8.53 -24.41
N MET A 690 -2.14 8.46 -23.52
CA MET A 690 -2.26 8.94 -22.13
C MET A 690 -2.29 10.47 -22.00
N ASN A 691 -2.26 11.24 -23.10
CA ASN A 691 -2.56 12.67 -23.06
C ASN A 691 -4.07 12.96 -22.95
N LEU A 692 -4.93 11.96 -23.22
CA LEU A 692 -6.38 12.11 -23.14
C LEU A 692 -6.86 11.87 -21.70
N VAL A 693 -7.68 12.80 -21.18
CA VAL A 693 -8.23 12.75 -19.81
C VAL A 693 -8.99 11.44 -19.54
N LYS A 694 -9.81 10.98 -20.49
CA LYS A 694 -10.59 9.73 -20.38
C LYS A 694 -9.77 8.49 -20.02
N ASN A 695 -8.50 8.44 -20.44
CA ASN A 695 -7.64 7.30 -20.15
C ASN A 695 -7.11 7.29 -18.70
N TRP A 696 -7.36 8.36 -17.93
CA TRP A 696 -7.03 8.49 -16.51
C TRP A 696 -8.19 8.19 -15.57
N ASP A 697 -9.40 7.96 -16.09
CA ASP A 697 -10.58 7.55 -15.31
C ASP A 697 -10.32 6.40 -14.32
N PRO A 698 -9.50 5.37 -14.64
CA PRO A 698 -9.19 4.32 -13.68
C PRO A 698 -8.51 4.85 -12.41
N VAL A 699 -7.61 5.83 -12.55
CA VAL A 699 -6.91 6.47 -11.42
C VAL A 699 -7.88 7.34 -10.61
N ILE A 700 -8.74 8.09 -11.29
CA ILE A 700 -9.75 8.94 -10.66
C ILE A 700 -10.75 8.10 -9.87
N LYS A 701 -11.26 7.01 -10.46
CA LYS A 701 -12.15 6.05 -9.79
C LYS A 701 -11.50 5.42 -8.56
N LEU A 702 -10.20 5.10 -8.60
CA LEU A 702 -9.47 4.62 -7.42
C LEU A 702 -9.44 5.65 -6.28
N PHE A 703 -9.29 6.94 -6.59
CA PHE A 703 -9.42 7.99 -5.57
C PHE A 703 -10.82 8.03 -4.99
N LYS A 704 -11.86 8.11 -5.84
CA LYS A 704 -13.27 8.14 -5.39
C LYS A 704 -13.61 6.93 -4.51
N ASN A 705 -13.23 5.73 -4.94
CA ASN A 705 -13.47 4.48 -4.20
C ASN A 705 -12.75 4.42 -2.84
N ARG A 706 -11.56 5.04 -2.71
CA ARG A 706 -10.88 5.12 -1.41
C ARG A 706 -11.53 6.16 -0.50
N LEU A 707 -11.91 7.29 -1.07
CA LEU A 707 -12.58 8.38 -0.35
C LEU A 707 -13.97 7.96 0.17
N SER A 708 -14.71 7.13 -0.59
CA SER A 708 -16.01 6.62 -0.15
C SER A 708 -15.91 5.71 1.07
N ILE A 709 -14.80 4.97 1.22
CA ILE A 709 -14.54 4.14 2.41
C ILE A 709 -14.18 5.03 3.61
N TRP A 710 -13.40 6.08 3.39
CA TRP A 710 -12.93 6.96 4.47
C TRP A 710 -13.99 8.01 4.78
N LYS A 711 -14.92 7.66 5.67
CA LYS A 711 -15.92 8.60 6.20
C LYS A 711 -15.21 9.81 6.81
N ALA A 712 -15.08 10.90 6.05
CA ALA A 712 -14.31 12.08 6.46
C ALA A 712 -14.82 12.65 7.79
N LYS A 713 -16.11 12.48 8.11
CA LYS A 713 -16.74 12.90 9.37
C LYS A 713 -16.17 12.19 10.61
N THR A 714 -15.63 10.98 10.49
CA THR A 714 -15.05 10.28 11.65
C THR A 714 -13.59 10.63 11.86
N LEU A 715 -12.87 11.13 10.85
CA LEU A 715 -11.42 11.35 10.91
C LEU A 715 -11.06 12.78 11.33
N SER A 716 -10.09 12.92 12.23
CA SER A 716 -9.50 14.23 12.55
C SER A 716 -8.67 14.76 11.38
N PHE A 717 -8.32 16.05 11.41
CA PHE A 717 -7.36 16.61 10.45
C PHE A 717 -6.03 15.84 10.45
N GLY A 718 -5.56 15.37 11.60
CA GLY A 718 -4.32 14.57 11.69
C GLY A 718 -4.42 13.25 10.91
N GLY A 719 -5.56 12.57 11.00
CA GLY A 719 -5.85 11.34 10.27
C GLY A 719 -5.99 11.59 8.78
N ARG A 720 -6.70 12.65 8.37
CA ARG A 720 -6.84 13.04 6.96
C ARG A 720 -5.49 13.36 6.32
N ILE A 721 -4.60 14.12 6.96
CA ILE A 721 -3.24 14.38 6.46
C ILE A 721 -2.50 13.06 6.25
N THR A 722 -2.59 12.17 7.23
CA THR A 722 -1.88 10.89 7.20
C THR A 722 -2.37 10.04 6.04
N LEU A 723 -3.69 9.97 5.81
CA LEU A 723 -4.30 9.30 4.65
C LEU A 723 -3.94 9.94 3.31
N ILE A 724 -3.95 11.27 3.23
CA ILE A 724 -3.55 11.98 2.01
C ILE A 724 -2.11 11.63 1.66
N LYS A 725 -1.18 11.74 2.63
CA LYS A 725 0.25 11.49 2.38
C LYS A 725 0.56 10.02 2.12
N SER A 726 -0.04 9.10 2.87
CA SER A 726 0.29 7.66 2.78
C SER A 726 -0.47 6.92 1.70
N VAL A 727 -1.68 7.37 1.34
CA VAL A 727 -2.54 6.69 0.38
C VAL A 727 -2.81 7.53 -0.85
N LEU A 728 -3.47 8.69 -0.74
CA LEU A 728 -3.87 9.46 -1.95
C LEU A 728 -2.66 9.92 -2.77
N SER A 729 -1.60 10.38 -2.12
CA SER A 729 -0.35 10.74 -2.81
C SER A 729 0.36 9.52 -3.43
N ALA A 730 0.07 8.30 -2.97
CA ALA A 730 0.67 7.05 -3.45
C ALA A 730 -0.14 6.41 -4.60
N LEU A 731 -1.46 6.55 -4.62
CA LEU A 731 -2.34 5.95 -5.65
C LEU A 731 -1.93 6.23 -7.10
N PRO A 732 -1.61 7.48 -7.51
CA PRO A 732 -1.30 7.77 -8.90
C PRO A 732 0.16 7.46 -9.26
N THR A 733 1.02 7.15 -8.28
CA THR A 733 2.48 7.03 -8.48
C THR A 733 2.84 5.98 -9.52
N TYR A 734 2.09 4.88 -9.59
CA TYR A 734 2.35 3.83 -10.57
C TYR A 734 2.13 4.32 -12.00
N PHE A 735 1.05 5.07 -12.27
CA PHE A 735 0.83 5.71 -13.57
C PHE A 735 1.83 6.84 -13.83
N PHE A 736 2.12 7.66 -12.81
CA PHE A 736 3.08 8.76 -12.90
C PHE A 736 4.51 8.31 -13.16
N SER A 737 4.83 7.06 -12.85
CA SER A 737 6.16 6.49 -13.09
C SER A 737 6.45 6.29 -14.58
N LEU A 738 5.43 6.21 -15.45
CA LEU A 738 5.61 6.02 -16.90
C LEU A 738 4.97 7.13 -17.74
N TYR A 739 3.85 7.69 -17.29
CA TYR A 739 3.06 8.65 -18.06
C TYR A 739 3.10 10.06 -17.49
N LYS A 740 3.24 11.04 -18.38
CA LYS A 740 2.99 12.45 -18.07
C LYS A 740 1.49 12.71 -17.98
N ALA A 741 1.03 13.09 -16.81
CA ALA A 741 -0.38 13.38 -16.58
C ALA A 741 -0.77 14.74 -17.20
N PRO A 742 -1.92 14.83 -17.90
CA PRO A 742 -2.47 16.11 -18.32
C PRO A 742 -2.76 17.02 -17.12
N LEU A 743 -2.59 18.33 -17.28
CA LEU A 743 -2.83 19.31 -16.21
C LEU A 743 -4.27 19.24 -15.67
N GLN A 744 -5.24 18.95 -16.53
CA GLN A 744 -6.64 18.79 -16.13
C GLN A 744 -6.82 17.61 -15.16
N VAL A 745 -6.17 16.47 -15.42
CA VAL A 745 -6.21 15.29 -14.53
C VAL A 745 -5.57 15.63 -13.19
N LEU A 746 -4.41 16.30 -13.20
CA LEU A 746 -3.72 16.71 -11.97
C LEU A 746 -4.61 17.65 -11.13
N LYS A 747 -5.23 18.65 -11.76
CA LYS A 747 -6.18 19.57 -11.10
C LYS A 747 -7.38 18.82 -10.51
N GLN A 748 -7.90 17.81 -11.20
CA GLN A 748 -9.01 16.99 -10.70
C GLN A 748 -8.61 16.15 -9.48
N LEU A 749 -7.44 15.50 -9.50
CA LEU A 749 -6.94 14.73 -8.36
C LEU A 749 -6.62 15.63 -7.15
N GLU A 750 -6.06 16.82 -7.39
CA GLU A 750 -5.84 17.82 -6.34
C GLU A 750 -7.15 18.34 -5.74
N ARG A 751 -8.19 18.54 -6.56
CA ARG A 751 -9.54 18.88 -6.08
C ARG A 751 -10.07 17.81 -5.13
N LEU A 752 -9.94 16.52 -5.47
CA LEU A 752 -10.36 15.41 -4.60
C LEU A 752 -9.61 15.41 -3.27
N ARG A 753 -8.28 15.60 -3.28
CA ARG A 753 -7.46 15.73 -2.06
C ARG A 753 -7.92 16.90 -1.18
N ARG A 754 -8.22 18.05 -1.80
CA ARG A 754 -8.67 19.27 -1.12
C ARG A 754 -10.04 19.09 -0.46
N VAL A 755 -11.01 18.56 -1.20
CA VAL A 755 -12.37 18.30 -0.68
C VAL A 755 -12.32 17.34 0.51
N PHE A 756 -11.54 16.26 0.39
CA PHE A 756 -11.35 15.31 1.48
C PHE A 756 -10.69 15.94 2.71
N PHE A 757 -9.62 16.74 2.53
CA PHE A 757 -8.92 17.37 3.63
C PHE A 757 -9.82 18.28 4.46
N TRP A 758 -10.60 19.16 3.81
CA TRP A 758 -11.49 20.10 4.48
C TRP A 758 -12.83 19.47 4.89
N GLY A 759 -13.14 18.27 4.41
CA GLY A 759 -14.29 17.47 4.85
C GLY A 759 -15.62 17.92 4.26
N GLY A 760 -15.60 18.44 3.03
CA GLY A 760 -16.79 18.63 2.19
C GLY A 760 -17.19 17.35 1.45
N SER A 761 -18.35 17.36 0.81
CA SER A 761 -18.71 16.43 -0.27
C SER A 761 -18.48 17.08 -1.65
N GLU A 762 -18.59 16.34 -2.75
CA GLU A 762 -18.53 16.94 -4.10
C GLU A 762 -19.65 17.99 -4.32
N GLU A 763 -20.78 17.84 -3.61
CA GLU A 763 -21.98 18.69 -3.71
C GLU A 763 -22.01 19.84 -2.69
N LYS A 764 -21.46 19.67 -1.48
CA LYS A 764 -21.36 20.72 -0.45
C LYS A 764 -19.91 20.90 -0.01
N ALA A 765 -19.23 21.85 -0.65
CA ALA A 765 -17.89 22.26 -0.26
C ALA A 765 -17.93 22.91 1.13
N LYS A 766 -17.23 22.31 2.12
CA LYS A 766 -16.92 23.02 3.36
C LYS A 766 -15.94 24.15 3.07
N LEU A 767 -16.00 25.20 3.88
CA LEU A 767 -15.15 26.37 3.75
C LEU A 767 -13.65 25.99 3.81
N ASN A 768 -12.90 26.36 2.78
CA ASN A 768 -11.46 26.14 2.70
C ASN A 768 -10.75 27.24 3.49
N TRP A 769 -10.21 26.90 4.67
CA TRP A 769 -9.63 27.90 5.58
C TRP A 769 -8.27 28.44 5.11
N THR A 770 -7.54 27.65 4.32
CA THR A 770 -6.22 28.03 3.80
C THR A 770 -6.16 27.75 2.30
N ALA A 771 -5.45 28.61 1.55
CA ALA A 771 -5.16 28.38 0.13
C ALA A 771 -4.51 27.00 -0.08
N TRP A 772 -4.89 26.31 -1.15
CA TRP A 772 -4.46 24.93 -1.36
C TRP A 772 -2.96 24.84 -1.61
N GLU A 773 -2.40 25.82 -2.33
CA GLU A 773 -1.00 25.98 -2.66
C GLU A 773 -0.14 26.08 -1.39
N LYS A 774 -0.56 26.92 -0.42
CA LYS A 774 0.06 26.98 0.92
C LYS A 774 -0.10 25.67 1.69
N THR A 775 -1.26 25.02 1.57
CA THR A 775 -1.54 23.76 2.28
C THR A 775 -0.64 22.62 1.79
N ILE A 776 -0.46 22.47 0.47
CA ILE A 776 0.37 21.40 -0.11
C ILE A 776 1.88 21.69 -0.02
N GLY A 777 2.26 22.95 0.16
CA GLY A 777 3.65 23.41 0.24
C GLY A 777 4.46 22.74 1.37
N PRO A 778 5.80 22.81 1.32
CA PRO A 778 6.65 22.14 2.30
C PRO A 778 6.47 22.69 3.71
N ILE A 779 6.75 21.85 4.71
CA ILE A 779 6.66 22.24 6.13
C ILE A 779 7.63 23.38 6.46
N GLU A 780 8.82 23.35 5.85
CA GLU A 780 9.87 24.37 6.00
C GLU A 780 9.43 25.77 5.53
N TYR A 781 8.40 25.86 4.67
CA TYR A 781 7.83 27.11 4.18
C TYR A 781 6.42 27.37 4.73
N GLY A 782 6.07 26.77 5.87
CA GLY A 782 4.80 26.99 6.55
C GLY A 782 3.59 26.26 5.96
N GLY A 783 3.80 25.27 5.10
CA GLY A 783 2.76 24.37 4.60
C GLY A 783 2.59 23.09 5.45
N LEU A 784 1.75 22.16 4.98
CA LEU A 784 1.53 20.86 5.65
C LEU A 784 2.34 19.72 5.00
N GLY A 785 3.07 20.00 3.92
CA GLY A 785 3.95 19.06 3.23
C GLY A 785 3.23 17.91 2.54
N PHE A 786 2.07 18.16 1.92
CA PHE A 786 1.38 17.14 1.11
C PHE A 786 2.12 16.87 -0.19
N GLY A 787 2.76 17.90 -0.74
CA GLY A 787 3.41 17.90 -2.04
C GLY A 787 2.40 17.97 -3.20
N SER A 788 2.81 18.68 -4.25
CA SER A 788 2.13 18.74 -5.54
C SER A 788 2.21 17.41 -6.27
N LEU A 789 1.08 16.93 -6.81
CA LEU A 789 1.05 15.76 -7.69
C LEU A 789 1.77 16.00 -9.01
N GLN A 790 1.79 17.24 -9.51
CA GLN A 790 2.52 17.61 -10.72
C GLN A 790 4.03 17.44 -10.52
N ASP A 791 4.54 17.95 -9.41
CA ASP A 791 5.98 17.88 -9.08
C ASP A 791 6.40 16.43 -8.87
N ALA A 792 5.53 15.63 -8.24
CA ALA A 792 5.74 14.20 -8.10
C ALA A 792 5.77 13.48 -9.46
N ASN A 793 4.88 13.81 -10.40
CA ASN A 793 4.89 13.22 -11.73
C ASN A 793 6.16 13.59 -12.50
N LEU A 794 6.54 14.87 -12.54
CA LEU A 794 7.76 15.31 -13.22
C LEU A 794 9.02 14.67 -12.63
N ALA A 795 9.12 14.61 -11.29
CA ALA A 795 10.25 13.99 -10.60
C ALA A 795 10.34 12.47 -10.80
N MET A 796 9.20 11.80 -11.00
CA MET A 796 9.21 10.36 -11.34
C MET A 796 9.62 10.13 -12.79
N LEU A 797 9.23 11.00 -13.73
CA LEU A 797 9.62 10.88 -15.13
C LEU A 797 11.12 11.18 -15.33
N SER A 798 11.70 12.13 -14.60
CA SER A 798 13.14 12.40 -14.67
C SER A 798 14.01 11.22 -14.23
N LYS A 799 13.45 10.27 -13.45
CA LYS A 799 14.14 9.01 -13.11
C LYS A 799 14.55 8.22 -14.36
N TRP A 800 13.80 8.31 -15.46
CA TRP A 800 14.15 7.62 -16.70
C TRP A 800 15.39 8.19 -17.38
N TRP A 801 15.65 9.49 -17.25
CA TRP A 801 16.89 10.11 -17.73
C TRP A 801 18.09 9.54 -16.99
N TRP A 802 18.01 9.48 -15.66
CA TRP A 802 19.03 8.86 -14.82
C TRP A 802 19.24 7.38 -15.17
N ARG A 803 18.14 6.61 -15.23
CA ARG A 803 18.20 5.19 -15.55
C ARG A 803 18.81 4.94 -16.93
N PHE A 804 18.55 5.79 -17.92
CA PHE A 804 19.08 5.60 -19.27
C PHE A 804 20.61 5.65 -19.31
N LYS A 805 21.22 6.45 -18.43
CA LYS A 805 22.67 6.57 -18.30
C LYS A 805 23.28 5.44 -17.48
N VAL A 806 22.64 5.07 -16.37
CA VAL A 806 23.15 4.05 -15.43
C VAL A 806 22.89 2.61 -15.88
N ASP A 807 21.72 2.34 -16.46
CA ASP A 807 21.28 0.98 -16.83
C ASP A 807 21.63 0.69 -18.30
N ARG A 808 22.93 0.68 -18.62
CA ARG A 808 23.43 0.52 -20.00
C ARG A 808 23.01 -0.83 -20.62
N ASN A 809 22.96 -1.89 -19.83
CA ASN A 809 22.69 -3.25 -20.31
C ASN A 809 21.22 -3.64 -20.27
N GLY A 810 20.33 -2.88 -19.64
CA GLY A 810 18.91 -3.22 -19.58
C GLY A 810 18.26 -3.33 -20.97
N LEU A 811 17.47 -4.40 -21.18
CA LEU A 811 16.72 -4.63 -22.41
C LEU A 811 15.87 -3.42 -22.83
N TRP A 812 15.22 -2.75 -21.88
CA TRP A 812 14.41 -1.56 -22.16
C TRP A 812 15.24 -0.45 -22.80
N ARG A 813 16.47 -0.21 -22.31
CA ARG A 813 17.36 0.83 -22.83
C ARG A 813 17.89 0.45 -24.20
N LYS A 814 18.23 -0.83 -24.43
CA LYS A 814 18.59 -1.36 -25.76
C LYS A 814 17.47 -1.13 -26.79
N VAL A 815 16.21 -1.35 -26.40
CA VAL A 815 15.04 -1.09 -27.25
C VAL A 815 14.87 0.41 -27.51
N ILE A 816 14.90 1.25 -26.48
CA ILE A 816 14.80 2.71 -26.65
C ILE A 816 15.90 3.23 -27.58
N TRP A 817 17.14 2.75 -27.39
CA TRP A 817 18.25 3.09 -28.27
C TRP A 817 17.96 2.69 -29.71
N ALA A 818 17.56 1.44 -29.97
CA ALA A 818 17.25 0.97 -31.32
C ALA A 818 16.13 1.78 -32.01
N LEU A 819 15.10 2.16 -31.25
CA LEU A 819 13.94 2.87 -31.78
C LEU A 819 14.23 4.36 -31.99
N HIS A 820 14.80 5.05 -31.00
CA HIS A 820 14.93 6.51 -30.99
C HIS A 820 16.31 7.04 -31.41
N GLN A 821 17.35 6.21 -31.47
CA GLN A 821 18.66 6.69 -31.91
C GLN A 821 18.62 7.10 -33.38
N SER A 822 19.27 8.23 -33.70
CA SER A 822 19.37 8.79 -35.04
C SER A 822 20.83 9.12 -35.35
N SER A 823 21.28 8.83 -36.57
CA SER A 823 22.60 9.28 -37.06
C SER A 823 22.65 10.78 -37.37
N ARG A 824 21.50 11.47 -37.30
CA ARG A 824 21.36 12.91 -37.61
C ARG A 824 21.20 13.79 -36.36
N ALA A 825 21.17 13.21 -35.16
CA ALA A 825 20.99 13.95 -33.91
C ALA A 825 21.78 13.29 -32.77
N TRP A 826 22.64 14.08 -32.10
CA TRP A 826 23.56 13.62 -31.06
C TRP A 826 23.22 14.28 -29.72
N THR A 827 22.02 13.98 -29.22
CA THR A 827 21.51 14.53 -27.97
C THR A 827 21.91 13.67 -26.77
N PHE A 828 21.97 14.29 -25.58
CA PHE A 828 22.28 13.59 -24.32
C PHE A 828 21.39 12.36 -24.08
N ILE A 829 20.09 12.47 -24.43
CA ILE A 829 19.13 11.35 -24.48
C ILE A 829 18.50 11.30 -25.88
N PRO A 830 18.46 10.14 -26.56
CA PRO A 830 17.89 10.03 -27.90
C PRO A 830 16.37 10.11 -27.89
N THR A 831 15.79 10.83 -28.85
CA THR A 831 14.34 10.91 -29.07
C THR A 831 14.03 11.16 -30.55
N LYS A 832 13.32 10.22 -31.19
CA LYS A 832 12.65 10.47 -32.48
C LYS A 832 11.24 11.03 -32.27
N VAL A 833 10.96 12.19 -32.86
CA VAL A 833 9.67 12.88 -32.74
C VAL A 833 8.52 12.13 -33.42
N SER A 834 8.81 11.32 -34.45
CA SER A 834 7.85 10.52 -35.20
C SER A 834 7.27 9.34 -34.41
N ILE A 835 7.96 8.88 -33.36
CA ILE A 835 7.47 7.81 -32.48
C ILE A 835 6.69 8.47 -31.33
N THR A 836 5.40 8.16 -31.22
CA THR A 836 4.46 8.83 -30.31
C THR A 836 4.27 8.13 -28.96
N GLY A 837 5.17 7.22 -28.61
CA GLY A 837 5.15 6.49 -27.33
C GLY A 837 5.45 7.37 -26.09
N PRO A 838 5.33 6.81 -24.88
CA PRO A 838 5.60 7.51 -23.62
C PRO A 838 7.00 8.13 -23.50
N TRP A 839 8.04 7.54 -24.11
CA TRP A 839 9.42 8.03 -24.08
C TRP A 839 9.54 9.47 -24.57
N LYS A 840 8.79 9.83 -25.62
CA LYS A 840 8.72 11.20 -26.11
C LYS A 840 8.22 12.19 -25.06
N GLN A 841 7.29 11.79 -24.20
CA GLN A 841 6.78 12.65 -23.12
C GLN A 841 7.75 12.70 -21.93
N ILE A 842 8.45 11.61 -21.67
CA ILE A 842 9.52 11.52 -20.68
C ILE A 842 10.66 12.47 -21.04
N THR A 843 11.10 12.50 -22.30
CA THR A 843 12.18 13.42 -22.70
C THR A 843 11.74 14.88 -22.72
N ARG A 844 10.48 15.15 -23.06
CA ARG A 844 9.89 16.50 -22.96
C ARG A 844 9.72 17.02 -21.54
N CYS A 845 9.88 16.20 -20.49
CA CYS A 845 9.80 16.70 -19.11
C CYS A 845 10.99 17.61 -18.76
N ALA A 846 12.12 17.48 -19.46
CA ALA A 846 13.33 18.28 -19.25
C ALA A 846 13.06 19.78 -19.38
N GLY A 847 12.40 20.21 -20.46
CA GLY A 847 12.10 21.64 -20.65
C GLY A 847 11.20 22.23 -19.56
N ILE A 848 10.28 21.44 -18.97
CA ILE A 848 9.46 21.90 -17.84
C ILE A 848 10.31 22.01 -16.56
N LEU A 849 11.21 21.06 -16.34
CA LEU A 849 12.10 21.06 -15.18
C LEU A 849 13.12 22.20 -15.24
N GLU A 850 13.56 22.57 -16.45
CA GLU A 850 14.46 23.70 -16.68
C GLU A 850 13.82 25.03 -16.24
N THR A 851 12.55 25.26 -16.60
CA THR A 851 11.77 26.42 -16.08
C THR A 851 11.56 26.41 -14.56
N ARG A 852 11.94 25.31 -13.89
CA ARG A 852 11.88 25.14 -12.43
C ARG A 852 13.28 24.99 -11.81
N GLY A 853 14.32 25.44 -12.52
CA GLY A 853 15.70 25.48 -12.02
C GLY A 853 16.42 24.14 -12.00
N ILE A 854 16.00 23.17 -12.84
CA ILE A 854 16.66 21.86 -12.99
C ILE A 854 16.89 21.56 -14.47
N ASP A 855 18.12 21.77 -14.93
CA ASP A 855 18.59 21.27 -16.21
C ASP A 855 19.04 19.80 -16.04
N LEU A 856 18.28 18.85 -16.59
CA LEU A 856 18.58 17.41 -16.44
C LEU A 856 19.88 17.00 -17.12
N SER A 857 20.26 17.61 -18.24
CA SER A 857 21.53 17.34 -18.93
C SER A 857 22.72 17.78 -18.10
N LYS A 858 22.62 18.92 -17.40
CA LYS A 858 23.69 19.42 -16.51
C LYS A 858 23.67 18.79 -15.12
N SER A 859 22.59 18.10 -14.76
CA SER A 859 22.43 17.50 -13.43
C SER A 859 22.95 16.07 -13.30
N ILE A 860 23.27 15.42 -14.43
CA ILE A 860 23.73 14.03 -14.51
C ILE A 860 25.12 14.05 -15.15
N ILE A 861 26.16 13.86 -14.34
CA ILE A 861 27.56 13.92 -14.78
C ILE A 861 28.20 12.53 -14.72
N GLY A 862 29.09 12.24 -15.66
CA GLY A 862 29.91 11.04 -15.67
C GLY A 862 31.20 11.26 -14.89
N ILE A 863 31.53 10.34 -13.99
CA ILE A 863 32.80 10.27 -13.27
C ILE A 863 33.62 9.19 -13.98
N LEU A 864 34.74 9.63 -14.55
CA LEU A 864 35.59 8.81 -15.39
C LEU A 864 36.29 7.72 -14.57
N GLY A 865 36.05 6.46 -14.95
CA GLY A 865 36.89 5.31 -14.60
C GLY A 865 37.52 4.78 -15.88
N SER A 866 37.03 3.65 -16.38
CA SER A 866 37.45 3.02 -17.64
C SER A 866 37.19 3.86 -18.89
N GLY A 867 36.23 4.79 -18.86
CA GLY A 867 35.82 5.60 -20.00
C GLY A 867 35.02 4.87 -21.08
N VAL A 868 34.59 3.63 -20.83
CA VAL A 868 33.86 2.80 -21.81
C VAL A 868 32.37 3.19 -21.91
N ASP A 869 31.76 3.57 -20.79
CA ASP A 869 30.32 3.84 -20.67
C ASP A 869 29.97 5.33 -20.75
N ILE A 870 30.97 6.20 -20.89
CA ILE A 870 30.83 7.65 -21.02
C ILE A 870 31.18 8.07 -22.45
N TYR A 871 30.30 8.86 -23.08
CA TYR A 871 30.56 9.41 -24.41
C TYR A 871 31.42 10.67 -24.34
N PHE A 872 32.52 10.69 -25.08
CA PHE A 872 33.52 11.75 -25.05
C PHE A 872 32.94 13.14 -25.36
N TRP A 873 32.13 13.25 -26.42
CA TRP A 873 31.66 14.55 -26.90
C TRP A 873 30.37 15.04 -26.25
N VAL A 874 29.41 14.14 -26.01
CA VAL A 874 28.02 14.51 -25.68
C VAL A 874 27.67 14.40 -24.19
N ASP A 875 28.48 13.71 -23.40
CA ASP A 875 28.30 13.59 -21.95
C ASP A 875 29.14 14.64 -21.22
N ILE A 876 28.68 15.08 -20.05
CA ILE A 876 29.46 15.96 -19.16
C ILE A 876 30.26 15.05 -18.23
N TRP A 877 31.54 14.91 -18.52
CA TRP A 877 32.48 14.13 -17.70
C TRP A 877 33.77 14.89 -17.38
N PHE A 878 33.95 16.06 -18.01
CA PHE A 878 35.06 16.96 -17.82
C PHE A 878 34.55 18.41 -17.87
N GLY A 879 34.85 19.22 -16.85
CA GLY A 879 34.34 20.58 -16.73
C GLY A 879 32.84 20.65 -16.39
N THR A 880 32.16 21.69 -16.88
CA THR A 880 30.74 21.99 -16.57
C THR A 880 29.78 21.83 -17.76
N GLU A 881 30.30 21.67 -18.97
CA GLU A 881 29.52 21.54 -20.20
C GLU A 881 30.09 20.44 -21.12
N PRO A 882 29.30 19.85 -22.02
CA PRO A 882 29.79 18.82 -22.94
C PRO A 882 30.87 19.37 -23.86
N LEU A 883 31.91 18.58 -24.15
CA LEU A 883 32.99 18.97 -25.06
C LEU A 883 32.48 19.36 -26.47
N ALA A 884 31.36 18.78 -26.92
CA ALA A 884 30.73 19.15 -28.19
C ALA A 884 30.23 20.61 -28.22
N SER A 885 29.92 21.19 -27.05
CA SER A 885 29.47 22.58 -26.94
C SER A 885 30.66 23.54 -26.84
N LEU A 886 31.75 23.10 -26.20
CA LEU A 886 32.99 23.87 -26.04
C LEU A 886 33.82 23.91 -27.34
N PHE A 887 33.82 22.81 -28.10
CA PHE A 887 34.63 22.64 -29.31
C PHE A 887 33.75 22.21 -30.51
N PRO A 888 32.81 23.06 -30.96
CA PRO A 888 31.82 22.69 -31.96
C PRO A 888 32.43 22.40 -33.33
N ASN A 889 33.55 23.02 -33.70
CA ASN A 889 34.18 22.81 -35.01
C ASN A 889 34.90 21.45 -35.05
N LEU A 890 35.64 21.09 -33.99
CA LEU A 890 36.18 19.74 -33.84
C LEU A 890 35.07 18.69 -33.78
N PHE A 891 34.03 18.97 -33.00
CA PHE A 891 32.87 18.09 -32.95
C PHE A 891 32.24 17.92 -34.32
N ALA A 892 32.21 18.92 -35.22
CA ALA A 892 31.65 18.81 -36.57
C ALA A 892 32.45 17.86 -37.48
N ILE A 893 33.77 17.77 -37.31
CA ILE A 893 34.66 16.92 -38.14
C ILE A 893 34.94 15.52 -37.55
N GLU A 894 34.57 15.22 -36.31
CA GLU A 894 34.66 13.87 -35.73
C GLU A 894 33.90 12.81 -36.59
N ARG A 895 34.50 11.64 -36.83
CA ARG A 895 33.84 10.53 -37.56
C ARG A 895 32.76 9.88 -36.71
N ASN A 896 33.07 9.57 -35.45
CA ASN A 896 32.15 8.96 -34.51
C ASN A 896 31.78 9.93 -33.39
N LYS A 897 30.66 10.65 -33.56
CA LYS A 897 30.17 11.62 -32.58
C LYS A 897 29.81 11.01 -31.21
N LEU A 898 29.59 9.70 -31.16
CA LEU A 898 29.27 8.94 -29.94
C LEU A 898 30.41 7.99 -29.57
N CYS A 899 31.65 8.41 -29.81
CA CYS A 899 32.82 7.71 -29.30
C CYS A 899 32.84 7.76 -27.77
N SER A 900 33.33 6.68 -27.16
CA SER A 900 33.57 6.63 -25.71
C SER A 900 34.83 7.42 -25.35
N VAL A 901 34.98 7.79 -24.08
CA VAL A 901 36.21 8.44 -23.60
C VAL A 901 37.42 7.52 -23.79
N ALA A 902 37.29 6.23 -23.49
CA ALA A 902 38.33 5.22 -23.69
C ALA A 902 38.80 5.10 -25.15
N ALA A 903 37.92 5.41 -26.11
CA ALA A 903 38.27 5.40 -27.53
C ALA A 903 39.03 6.66 -27.99
N ARG A 904 39.13 7.69 -27.15
CA ARG A 904 39.77 8.97 -27.47
C ARG A 904 40.93 9.28 -26.54
N VAL A 905 40.88 8.90 -25.28
CA VAL A 905 41.91 9.15 -24.27
C VAL A 905 42.46 7.81 -23.81
N GLN A 906 43.77 7.62 -23.97
CA GLN A 906 44.52 6.46 -23.47
C GLN A 906 45.36 6.84 -22.23
N GLU A 907 46.14 5.90 -21.70
CA GLU A 907 47.05 6.18 -20.58
C GLU A 907 47.99 7.37 -20.89
N PHE A 908 48.28 8.17 -19.87
CA PHE A 908 49.12 9.38 -19.94
C PHE A 908 48.58 10.51 -20.85
N GLY A 909 47.26 10.58 -21.05
CA GLY A 909 46.62 11.69 -21.78
C GLY A 909 46.84 11.65 -23.30
N VAL A 910 47.36 10.54 -23.82
CA VAL A 910 47.54 10.35 -25.27
C VAL A 910 46.18 10.27 -25.94
N CYS A 911 45.91 11.21 -26.85
CA CYS A 911 44.63 11.30 -27.52
C CYS A 911 44.65 10.64 -28.90
N GLN A 912 43.75 9.67 -29.14
CA GLN A 912 43.57 9.02 -30.43
C GLN A 912 42.36 9.60 -31.17
N TRP A 913 42.61 10.56 -32.05
CA TRP A 913 41.55 11.24 -32.78
C TRP A 913 41.05 10.48 -34.01
N SER A 914 39.77 10.66 -34.37
CA SER A 914 39.18 10.09 -35.58
C SER A 914 38.46 11.14 -36.40
N TRP A 915 39.20 11.90 -37.21
CA TRP A 915 38.64 13.00 -37.98
C TRP A 915 38.18 12.57 -39.38
N LYS A 916 37.07 13.13 -39.87
CA LYS A 916 36.63 12.98 -41.27
C LYS A 916 37.68 13.54 -42.23
N ARG A 917 38.26 14.69 -41.85
CA ARG A 917 39.39 15.37 -42.45
C ARG A 917 40.28 15.95 -41.35
N ILE A 918 41.55 16.18 -41.63
CA ILE A 918 42.47 16.79 -40.67
C ILE A 918 41.97 18.22 -40.32
N PRO A 919 42.01 18.64 -39.04
CA PRO A 919 41.75 20.03 -38.63
C PRO A 919 42.72 20.97 -39.36
N ALA A 920 42.21 21.93 -40.12
CA ALA A 920 43.03 22.74 -41.03
C ALA A 920 42.77 24.26 -40.91
N GLY A 921 41.61 24.66 -40.37
CA GLY A 921 41.32 26.07 -40.10
C GLY A 921 42.02 26.57 -38.83
N THR A 922 42.36 27.86 -38.77
CA THR A 922 42.97 28.49 -37.59
C THR A 922 42.14 28.28 -36.32
N VAL A 923 40.81 28.34 -36.43
CA VAL A 923 39.86 28.07 -35.34
C VAL A 923 39.90 26.60 -34.91
N GLU A 924 39.90 25.65 -35.85
CA GLU A 924 39.92 24.21 -35.56
C GLU A 924 41.24 23.81 -34.88
N ILE A 925 42.36 24.34 -35.35
CA ILE A 925 43.68 24.11 -34.77
C ILE A 925 43.76 24.72 -33.36
N GLY A 926 43.21 25.93 -33.17
CA GLY A 926 43.09 26.57 -31.86
C GLY A 926 42.25 25.74 -30.87
N GLU A 927 41.08 25.25 -31.29
CA GLU A 927 40.25 24.34 -30.51
C GLU A 927 41.01 23.05 -30.15
N LEU A 928 41.78 22.48 -31.09
CA LEU A 928 42.52 21.23 -30.86
C LEU A 928 43.65 21.42 -29.84
N HIS A 929 44.38 22.54 -29.91
CA HIS A 929 45.41 22.87 -28.94
C HIS A 929 44.81 23.03 -27.53
N GLN A 930 43.70 23.76 -27.40
CA GLN A 930 43.01 23.95 -26.12
C GLN A 930 42.49 22.63 -25.57
N LEU A 931 41.80 21.83 -26.38
CA LEU A 931 41.28 20.53 -25.97
C LEU A 931 42.41 19.59 -25.55
N SER A 932 43.50 19.53 -26.32
CA SER A 932 44.65 18.69 -25.98
C SER A 932 45.30 19.12 -24.66
N SER A 933 45.42 20.43 -24.43
CA SER A 933 45.93 20.96 -23.16
C SER A 933 45.05 20.59 -21.96
N LEU A 934 43.73 20.57 -22.13
CA LEU A 934 42.79 20.18 -21.08
C LEU A 934 42.86 18.69 -20.74
N LEU A 935 43.13 17.84 -21.74
CA LEU A 935 43.15 16.39 -21.59
C LEU A 935 44.49 15.83 -21.08
N LEU A 936 45.56 16.64 -21.04
CA LEU A 936 46.87 16.22 -20.51
C LEU A 936 46.80 15.67 -19.07
N SER A 937 45.86 16.17 -18.25
CA SER A 937 45.66 15.75 -16.87
C SER A 937 44.63 14.63 -16.70
N VAL A 938 44.06 14.12 -17.80
CA VAL A 938 43.01 13.10 -17.78
C VAL A 938 43.62 11.72 -18.02
N SER A 939 43.33 10.78 -17.13
CA SER A 939 43.67 9.36 -17.28
C SER A 939 42.46 8.47 -17.03
N THR A 940 42.37 7.37 -17.77
CA THR A 940 41.40 6.29 -17.52
C THR A 940 41.96 5.31 -16.51
N SER A 941 41.10 4.68 -15.70
CA SER A 941 41.46 3.64 -14.74
C SER A 941 40.85 2.28 -15.13
N SER A 942 41.17 1.22 -14.38
CA SER A 942 40.52 -0.08 -14.51
C SER A 942 39.15 -0.15 -13.83
N GLU A 943 38.75 0.91 -13.10
CA GLU A 943 37.47 0.95 -12.40
C GLU A 943 36.30 1.21 -13.37
N THR A 944 35.09 0.78 -13.01
CA THR A 944 33.89 1.04 -13.82
C THR A 944 33.49 2.51 -13.76
N ASP A 945 33.01 3.06 -14.88
CA ASP A 945 32.48 4.42 -14.91
C ASP A 945 31.27 4.58 -13.98
N ILE A 946 31.18 5.74 -13.30
CA ILE A 946 30.11 6.03 -12.36
C ILE A 946 29.35 7.28 -12.82
N TRP A 947 28.02 7.24 -12.75
CA TRP A 947 27.21 8.45 -12.94
C TRP A 947 26.91 9.10 -11.60
N GLN A 948 26.98 10.42 -11.54
CA GLN A 948 26.70 11.21 -10.35
C GLN A 948 25.53 12.18 -10.59
N TRP A 949 24.62 12.22 -9.63
CA TRP A 949 23.52 13.17 -9.54
C TRP A 949 23.89 14.33 -8.62
N ILE A 950 24.00 15.55 -9.17
CA ILE A 950 24.58 16.70 -8.45
C ILE A 950 23.68 17.26 -7.34
N HIS A 951 22.36 16.99 -7.37
CA HIS A 951 21.42 17.52 -6.37
C HIS A 951 21.22 16.57 -5.17
N HIS A 952 22.16 15.67 -4.90
CA HIS A 952 22.15 14.83 -3.69
C HIS A 952 23.57 14.60 -3.14
N PRO A 953 23.82 14.70 -1.83
CA PRO A 953 25.16 14.57 -1.25
C PRO A 953 25.85 13.23 -1.55
N SER A 954 25.09 12.14 -1.63
CA SER A 954 25.66 10.81 -1.96
C SER A 954 25.96 10.61 -3.45
N GLY A 955 25.68 11.61 -4.30
CA GLY A 955 25.76 11.45 -5.75
C GLY A 955 24.67 10.55 -6.35
N SER A 956 23.75 10.01 -5.54
CA SER A 956 22.71 9.09 -6.02
C SER A 956 21.43 9.82 -6.38
N PHE A 957 20.82 9.45 -7.51
CA PHE A 957 19.52 9.99 -7.89
C PHE A 957 18.41 9.54 -6.93
N SER A 958 17.54 10.47 -6.55
CA SER A 958 16.28 10.14 -5.89
C SER A 958 15.14 11.03 -6.39
N VAL A 959 13.94 10.47 -6.49
CA VAL A 959 12.74 11.28 -6.81
C VAL A 959 12.54 12.39 -5.76
N ASN A 960 12.95 12.14 -4.51
CA ASN A 960 12.82 13.10 -3.43
C ASN A 960 13.76 14.31 -3.58
N SER A 961 15.00 14.13 -4.06
CA SER A 961 15.92 15.25 -4.29
C SER A 961 15.41 16.17 -5.39
N VAL A 962 14.88 15.61 -6.50
CA VAL A 962 14.23 16.40 -7.55
C VAL A 962 13.03 17.19 -7.00
N LYS A 963 12.14 16.54 -6.23
CA LYS A 963 10.99 17.21 -5.61
C LYS A 963 11.41 18.37 -4.69
N LYS A 964 12.41 18.16 -3.82
CA LYS A 964 12.92 19.21 -2.93
C LYS A 964 13.45 20.40 -3.70
N LYS A 965 14.19 20.16 -4.78
CA LYS A 965 14.76 21.22 -5.63
C LYS A 965 13.67 22.01 -6.38
N ILE A 966 12.65 21.33 -6.92
CA ILE A 966 11.47 21.99 -7.50
C ILE A 966 10.76 22.85 -6.44
N GLN A 967 10.61 22.33 -5.22
CA GLN A 967 9.91 22.99 -4.13
C GLN A 967 10.68 24.16 -3.51
N SER A 968 12.01 24.19 -3.60
CA SER A 968 12.78 25.36 -3.19
C SER A 968 12.77 26.46 -4.26
N HIS A 969 12.51 26.09 -5.52
CA HIS A 969 12.47 27.04 -6.63
C HIS A 969 11.15 27.83 -6.60
N GLY A 970 11.23 29.14 -6.31
CA GLY A 970 10.09 30.06 -6.32
C GLY A 970 9.37 30.24 -4.97
N HIS A 971 9.83 29.60 -3.89
CA HIS A 971 9.32 29.87 -2.54
C HIS A 971 10.21 30.86 -1.80
N VAL A 972 9.65 32.00 -1.40
CA VAL A 972 10.29 32.94 -0.47
C VAL A 972 10.14 32.40 0.95
N MET A 973 11.21 32.47 1.75
CA MET A 973 11.16 32.08 3.16
C MET A 973 10.16 32.97 3.90
N PRO A 974 9.10 32.40 4.51
CA PRO A 974 8.17 33.20 5.28
C PRO A 974 8.83 33.72 6.55
N ASN A 975 8.40 34.91 7.00
CA ASN A 975 8.93 35.57 8.20
C ASN A 975 8.79 34.73 9.48
N TYR A 976 7.83 33.79 9.51
CA TYR A 976 7.63 32.87 10.63
C TYR A 976 7.18 31.49 10.15
N VAL A 977 7.73 30.44 10.77
CA VAL A 977 7.34 29.04 10.55
C VAL A 977 7.21 28.34 11.88
N ILE A 978 6.08 27.68 12.09
CA ILE A 978 5.84 26.90 13.30
C ILE A 978 6.77 25.70 13.36
N LYS A 979 7.47 25.55 14.48
CA LYS A 979 8.23 24.34 14.76
C LYS A 979 7.31 23.21 15.20
N TRP A 980 7.20 22.18 14.37
CA TRP A 980 6.40 20.99 14.69
C TRP A 980 7.04 20.15 15.80
N ASN A 981 6.21 19.62 16.72
CA ASN A 981 6.63 18.71 17.76
C ASN A 981 6.04 17.31 17.51
N ASN A 982 6.88 16.29 17.38
CA ASN A 982 6.42 14.92 17.14
C ASN A 982 6.00 14.17 18.42
N TRP A 983 6.18 14.77 19.60
CA TRP A 983 5.70 14.23 20.89
C TRP A 983 4.23 14.53 21.15
N VAL A 984 3.59 15.35 20.32
CA VAL A 984 2.14 15.59 20.36
C VAL A 984 1.44 14.99 19.14
N PRO A 985 0.15 14.59 19.25
CA PRO A 985 -0.65 14.22 18.10
C PRO A 985 -0.71 15.32 17.02
N LYS A 986 -0.70 14.92 15.74
CA LYS A 986 -0.75 15.86 14.60
C LYS A 986 -1.95 16.80 14.64
N LYS A 987 -3.10 16.35 15.15
CA LYS A 987 -4.32 17.16 15.30
C LYS A 987 -4.08 18.45 16.09
N ILE A 988 -3.19 18.40 17.09
CA ILE A 988 -2.83 19.52 17.97
C ILE A 988 -1.95 20.52 17.23
N GLY A 989 -0.89 20.04 16.58
CA GLY A 989 -0.02 20.91 15.77
C GLY A 989 -0.76 21.62 14.64
N ILE A 990 -1.80 20.99 14.07
CA ILE A 990 -2.66 21.61 13.04
C ILE A 990 -3.53 22.73 13.62
N VAL A 991 -4.02 22.61 14.86
CA VAL A 991 -4.75 23.70 15.52
C VAL A 991 -3.84 24.91 15.70
N ALA A 992 -2.62 24.71 16.20
CA ALA A 992 -1.63 25.77 16.31
C ALA A 992 -1.28 26.39 14.94
N TRP A 993 -1.09 25.56 13.90
CA TRP A 993 -0.85 26.01 12.52
C TRP A 993 -2.00 26.84 11.93
N ARG A 994 -3.25 26.50 12.25
CA ARG A 994 -4.40 27.31 11.82
C ARG A 994 -4.55 28.58 12.63
N ALA A 995 -4.28 28.53 13.93
CA ALA A 995 -4.37 29.69 14.83
C ALA A 995 -3.40 30.79 14.40
N GLU A 996 -2.15 30.45 14.06
CA GLU A 996 -1.14 31.42 13.61
C GLU A 996 -1.56 32.24 12.38
N GLY A 997 -2.37 31.65 11.49
CA GLY A 997 -2.89 32.34 10.31
C GLY A 997 -4.29 32.94 10.45
N GLU A 998 -4.85 33.03 11.66
CA GLU A 998 -6.26 33.41 11.92
C GLU A 998 -7.24 32.55 11.07
N ARG A 999 -6.98 31.24 11.02
CA ARG A 999 -7.70 30.24 10.21
C ARG A 999 -8.49 29.23 11.05
N LEU A 1000 -8.68 29.49 12.34
CA LEU A 1000 -9.65 28.78 13.17
C LEU A 1000 -11.06 29.41 13.04
N PRO A 1001 -12.13 28.65 13.28
CA PRO A 1001 -13.51 29.16 13.26
C PRO A 1001 -13.84 29.94 14.55
N THR A 1002 -13.07 31.00 14.80
CA THR A 1002 -13.42 32.03 15.79
C THR A 1002 -14.62 32.84 15.29
N ARG A 1003 -15.40 33.44 16.19
CA ARG A 1003 -16.59 34.20 15.84
C ARG A 1003 -16.27 35.34 14.86
N LYS A 1004 -15.18 36.08 15.06
CA LYS A 1004 -14.73 37.12 14.12
C LYS A 1004 -14.33 36.55 12.75
N ALA A 1005 -13.61 35.42 12.74
CA ALA A 1005 -13.17 34.79 11.49
C ALA A 1005 -14.35 34.20 10.68
N LEU A 1006 -15.41 33.75 11.35
CA LEU A 1006 -16.67 33.30 10.75
C LEU A 1006 -17.47 34.47 10.18
N ALA A 1007 -17.63 35.56 10.94
CA ALA A 1007 -18.31 36.78 10.51
C ALA A 1007 -17.67 37.37 9.25
N ARG A 1008 -16.33 37.51 9.24
CA ARG A 1008 -15.54 37.98 8.08
C ARG A 1008 -15.73 37.15 6.81
N ARG A 1009 -16.24 35.93 6.93
CA ARG A 1009 -16.43 34.99 5.81
C ARG A 1009 -17.91 34.76 5.49
N GLY A 1010 -18.79 35.63 5.98
CA GLY A 1010 -20.22 35.60 5.68
C GLY A 1010 -20.99 34.45 6.35
N SER A 1011 -20.43 33.80 7.38
CA SER A 1011 -21.19 32.83 8.18
C SER A 1011 -22.06 33.56 9.21
N PRO A 1012 -23.32 33.14 9.42
CA PRO A 1012 -24.18 33.76 10.43
C PRO A 1012 -23.63 33.46 11.82
N VAL A 1013 -23.32 34.52 12.58
CA VAL A 1013 -22.88 34.46 13.98
C VAL A 1013 -23.69 35.48 14.76
N SER A 1014 -24.30 35.07 15.87
CA SER A 1014 -25.13 35.95 16.71
C SER A 1014 -24.34 37.05 17.42
N THR A 1015 -23.03 36.84 17.63
CA THR A 1015 -22.13 37.79 18.25
C THR A 1015 -20.69 37.51 17.83
N THR A 1016 -19.85 38.54 17.81
CA THR A 1016 -18.39 38.43 17.58
C THR A 1016 -17.60 38.33 18.89
N VAL A 1017 -18.25 38.51 20.04
CA VAL A 1017 -17.62 38.53 21.37
C VAL A 1017 -17.09 37.16 21.78
N CYS A 1018 -16.01 37.10 22.55
CA CYS A 1018 -15.35 35.88 23.03
C CYS A 1018 -16.28 35.00 23.86
N ALA A 1019 -16.34 33.70 23.54
CA ALA A 1019 -17.14 32.75 24.31
C ALA A 1019 -16.56 32.40 25.68
N LEU A 1020 -15.29 32.75 25.95
CA LEU A 1020 -14.63 32.47 27.23
C LEU A 1020 -14.77 33.61 28.25
N CYS A 1021 -14.51 34.87 27.85
CA CYS A 1021 -14.60 36.00 28.78
C CYS A 1021 -15.83 36.89 28.57
N GLY A 1022 -16.47 36.88 27.39
CA GLY A 1022 -17.63 37.73 27.13
C GLY A 1022 -17.32 39.22 26.90
N GLU A 1023 -16.06 39.63 26.74
CA GLU A 1023 -15.69 41.06 26.71
C GLU A 1023 -15.22 41.58 25.35
N LEU A 1024 -14.28 40.89 24.68
CA LEU A 1024 -13.63 41.36 23.45
C LEU A 1024 -14.00 40.49 22.24
N GLU A 1025 -13.72 40.98 21.03
CA GLU A 1025 -13.90 40.20 19.81
C GLU A 1025 -13.05 38.92 19.81
N GLU A 1026 -13.68 37.80 19.46
CA GLU A 1026 -13.03 36.49 19.44
C GLU A 1026 -12.10 36.36 18.21
N THR A 1027 -10.83 36.68 18.40
CA THR A 1027 -9.70 36.39 17.50
C THR A 1027 -8.83 35.27 18.06
N CYS A 1028 -7.93 34.65 17.27
CA CYS A 1028 -6.99 33.68 17.84
C CYS A 1028 -6.02 34.36 18.83
N GLU A 1029 -5.58 35.59 18.55
CA GLU A 1029 -4.77 36.38 19.47
C GLU A 1029 -5.49 36.59 20.80
N HIS A 1030 -6.74 37.08 20.78
CA HIS A 1030 -7.50 37.24 22.01
C HIS A 1030 -7.71 35.90 22.71
N LEU A 1031 -8.19 34.88 22.00
CA LEU A 1031 -8.56 33.58 22.57
C LEU A 1031 -7.40 32.88 23.30
N PHE A 1032 -6.16 32.99 22.79
CA PHE A 1032 -5.01 32.28 23.34
C PHE A 1032 -4.04 33.17 24.12
N VAL A 1033 -4.11 34.50 24.00
CA VAL A 1033 -3.13 35.43 24.57
C VAL A 1033 -3.79 36.41 25.54
N THR A 1034 -4.73 37.24 25.08
CA THR A 1034 -5.25 38.37 25.88
C THR A 1034 -6.53 38.07 26.66
N CYS A 1035 -7.19 36.94 26.42
CA CYS A 1035 -8.36 36.51 27.18
C CYS A 1035 -7.98 36.22 28.63
N GLN A 1036 -8.72 36.80 29.59
CA GLN A 1036 -8.47 36.63 31.03
C GLN A 1036 -8.40 35.15 31.43
N PHE A 1037 -9.28 34.31 30.88
CA PHE A 1037 -9.27 32.87 31.11
C PHE A 1037 -7.97 32.20 30.62
N ALA A 1038 -7.49 32.57 29.43
CA ALA A 1038 -6.24 32.03 28.89
C ALA A 1038 -5.02 32.48 29.69
N GLN A 1039 -4.99 33.75 30.13
CA GLN A 1039 -3.90 34.28 30.96
C GLN A 1039 -3.78 33.55 32.30
N ILE A 1040 -4.90 33.25 32.96
CA ILE A 1040 -4.91 32.46 34.19
C ILE A 1040 -4.33 31.06 33.94
N ILE A 1041 -4.73 30.40 32.84
CA ILE A 1041 -4.17 29.09 32.49
C ILE A 1041 -2.66 29.18 32.26
N TRP A 1042 -2.18 30.16 31.49
CA TRP A 1042 -0.74 30.32 31.24
C TRP A 1042 0.03 30.60 32.53
N HIS A 1043 -0.52 31.39 33.45
CA HIS A 1043 0.08 31.63 34.77
C HIS A 1043 0.26 30.32 35.55
N VAL A 1044 -0.79 29.50 35.64
CA VAL A 1044 -0.74 28.20 36.34
C VAL A 1044 0.20 27.22 35.65
N ILE A 1045 0.25 27.19 34.32
CA ILE A 1045 1.20 26.34 33.56
C ILE A 1045 2.64 26.80 33.77
N GLY A 1046 2.89 28.12 33.80
CA GLY A 1046 4.19 28.71 34.12
C GLY A 1046 4.67 28.27 35.50
N GLN A 1047 3.82 28.43 36.53
CA GLN A 1047 4.09 27.97 37.89
C GLN A 1047 4.36 26.46 37.95
N TRP A 1048 3.53 25.64 37.30
CA TRP A 1048 3.68 24.19 37.28
C TRP A 1048 5.01 23.76 36.64
N CYS A 1049 5.39 24.37 35.51
CA CYS A 1049 6.64 24.07 34.80
C CYS A 1049 7.88 24.76 35.40
N LYS A 1050 7.70 25.53 36.49
CA LYS A 1050 8.66 26.45 37.09
C LYS A 1050 9.26 27.46 36.12
N TYR A 1051 8.55 27.83 35.06
CA TYR A 1051 9.00 28.84 34.10
C TYR A 1051 8.63 30.24 34.63
N PRO A 1052 9.48 31.28 34.46
CA PRO A 1052 9.14 32.66 34.82
C PRO A 1052 7.83 33.11 34.16
N ALA A 1053 7.20 34.19 34.65
CA ALA A 1053 5.90 34.61 34.15
C ALA A 1053 5.80 34.63 32.60
N LEU A 1054 4.87 33.83 32.07
CA LEU A 1054 4.64 33.65 30.64
C LEU A 1054 3.89 34.86 30.07
N TYR A 1055 4.64 35.89 29.65
CA TYR A 1055 4.08 37.04 28.95
C TYR A 1055 4.15 36.83 27.43
N ALA A 1056 3.02 37.01 26.76
CA ALA A 1056 2.92 37.01 25.31
C ALA A 1056 2.12 38.24 24.87
N PHE A 1057 2.61 38.92 23.83
CA PHE A 1057 1.95 40.08 23.23
C PHE A 1057 1.23 39.69 21.94
N CYS A 1058 1.69 38.62 21.28
CA CYS A 1058 1.03 38.01 20.14
C CYS A 1058 1.02 36.49 20.23
N PHE A 1059 0.24 35.83 19.38
CA PHE A 1059 0.14 34.36 19.39
C PHE A 1059 1.46 33.66 19.04
N ARG A 1060 2.35 34.32 18.28
CA ARG A 1060 3.66 33.76 17.93
C ARG A 1060 4.58 33.66 19.15
N ASP A 1061 4.47 34.58 20.10
CA ASP A 1061 5.24 34.55 21.34
C ASP A 1061 4.92 33.28 22.15
N VAL A 1062 3.63 32.92 22.21
CA VAL A 1062 3.17 31.68 22.86
C VAL A 1062 3.81 30.45 22.21
N LEU A 1063 3.84 30.40 20.88
CA LEU A 1063 4.44 29.28 20.15
C LEU A 1063 5.96 29.19 20.36
N ASP A 1064 6.61 30.30 20.70
CA ASP A 1064 8.04 30.45 20.88
C ASP A 1064 8.51 30.37 22.34
N PHE A 1065 7.61 30.21 23.32
CA PHE A 1065 7.96 30.05 24.75
C PHE A 1065 9.08 29.03 24.99
N TYR A 1066 9.09 27.93 24.26
CA TYR A 1066 10.13 26.90 24.39
C TYR A 1066 11.53 27.33 23.94
N LYS A 1067 11.67 28.38 23.12
CA LYS A 1067 12.97 28.90 22.68
C LYS A 1067 13.73 29.53 23.84
N TRP A 1068 12.99 30.16 24.74
CA TRP A 1068 13.47 30.87 25.93
C TRP A 1068 13.54 29.98 27.18
N ALA A 1069 13.02 28.75 27.09
CA ALA A 1069 13.15 27.74 28.14
C ALA A 1069 14.63 27.41 28.43
N PRO A 1070 15.09 27.50 29.70
CA PRO A 1070 16.50 27.39 30.04
C PRO A 1070 17.07 25.97 29.92
N GLY A 1071 16.29 24.93 30.24
CA GLY A 1071 16.80 23.55 30.30
C GLY A 1071 17.22 22.93 28.97
N GLY A 1072 17.74 21.70 29.01
CA GLY A 1072 18.28 21.00 27.84
C GLY A 1072 17.27 20.73 26.71
N LYS A 1073 17.77 20.35 25.52
CA LYS A 1073 16.94 20.10 24.30
C LYS A 1073 15.68 19.26 24.55
N LYS A 1074 15.78 18.22 25.40
CA LYS A 1074 14.65 17.34 25.76
C LYS A 1074 13.59 18.06 26.59
N LYS A 1075 14.00 18.82 27.62
CA LYS A 1075 13.09 19.62 28.47
C LYS A 1075 12.40 20.72 27.68
N ARG A 1076 13.13 21.45 26.82
CA ARG A 1076 12.53 22.44 25.91
C ARG A 1076 11.48 21.81 24.99
N LYS A 1077 11.75 20.61 24.48
CA LYS A 1077 10.80 19.89 23.61
C LYS A 1077 9.58 19.36 24.39
N ALA A 1078 9.75 18.94 25.64
CA ALA A 1078 8.64 18.59 26.52
C ALA A 1078 7.77 19.82 26.83
N PHE A 1079 8.41 20.94 27.15
CA PHE A 1079 7.72 22.21 27.39
C PHE A 1079 6.97 22.69 26.14
N GLN A 1080 7.58 22.61 24.96
CA GLN A 1080 6.88 22.86 23.69
C GLN A 1080 5.64 21.96 23.51
N ALA A 1081 5.72 20.70 23.92
CA ALA A 1081 4.58 19.79 23.87
C ALA A 1081 3.47 20.25 24.81
N ILE A 1082 3.81 20.63 26.05
CA ILE A 1082 2.86 21.19 27.03
C ILE A 1082 2.18 22.44 26.43
N THR A 1083 2.94 23.39 25.89
CA THR A 1083 2.41 24.62 25.26
C THR A 1083 1.39 24.30 24.17
N LEU A 1084 1.71 23.39 23.24
CA LEU A 1084 0.81 23.00 22.15
C LEU A 1084 -0.47 22.33 22.68
N ILE A 1085 -0.36 21.54 23.74
CA ILE A 1085 -1.50 20.87 24.38
C ILE A 1085 -2.38 21.88 25.13
N THR A 1086 -1.78 22.88 25.78
CA THR A 1086 -2.52 23.99 26.41
C THR A 1086 -3.37 24.73 25.38
N ILE A 1087 -2.80 25.09 24.21
CA ILE A 1087 -3.55 25.70 23.11
C ILE A 1087 -4.73 24.81 22.69
N TRP A 1088 -4.51 23.49 22.57
CA TRP A 1088 -5.58 22.55 22.24
C TRP A 1088 -6.67 22.47 23.31
N CYS A 1089 -6.32 22.44 24.59
CA CYS A 1089 -7.29 22.37 25.68
C CYS A 1089 -8.12 23.65 25.80
N ILE A 1090 -7.51 24.83 25.62
CA ILE A 1090 -8.25 26.11 25.55
C ILE A 1090 -9.23 26.09 24.37
N TRP A 1091 -8.77 25.66 23.19
CA TRP A 1091 -9.63 25.52 22.01
C TRP A 1091 -10.78 24.52 22.22
N LYS A 1092 -10.50 23.39 22.89
CA LYS A 1092 -11.49 22.38 23.24
C LYS A 1092 -12.55 22.93 24.17
N GLN A 1093 -12.14 23.58 25.28
CA GLN A 1093 -13.04 24.21 26.24
C GLN A 1093 -13.96 25.24 25.58
N ARG A 1094 -13.41 26.11 24.73
CA ARG A 1094 -14.21 27.08 23.97
C ARG A 1094 -15.28 26.40 23.13
N ASN A 1095 -14.96 25.31 22.44
CA ASN A 1095 -15.95 24.60 21.63
C ASN A 1095 -17.00 23.88 22.48
N GLU A 1096 -16.64 23.36 23.65
CA GLU A 1096 -17.60 22.73 24.59
C GLU A 1096 -18.60 23.77 25.13
N ILE A 1097 -18.18 25.02 25.34
CA ILE A 1097 -19.10 26.11 25.72
C ILE A 1097 -20.02 26.46 24.55
N VAL A 1098 -19.46 26.68 23.35
CA VAL A 1098 -20.23 27.13 22.18
C VAL A 1098 -21.24 26.08 21.69
N TYR A 1099 -20.91 24.78 21.79
CA TYR A 1099 -21.73 23.71 21.20
C TYR A 1099 -22.28 22.69 22.21
N GLY A 1100 -21.76 22.64 23.43
CA GLY A 1100 -22.07 21.59 24.42
C GLY A 1100 -22.64 22.10 25.74
N GLY A 1101 -22.79 23.42 25.93
CA GLY A 1101 -23.37 24.01 27.15
C GLY A 1101 -22.52 23.83 28.41
N SER A 1102 -21.22 23.55 28.27
CA SER A 1102 -20.29 23.33 29.40
C SER A 1102 -20.02 24.61 30.20
N GLN A 1103 -19.72 24.49 31.50
CA GLN A 1103 -19.29 25.60 32.35
C GLN A 1103 -17.77 25.79 32.32
N LEU A 1104 -17.31 27.03 32.59
CA LEU A 1104 -15.89 27.37 32.67
C LEU A 1104 -15.28 26.87 33.98
N SER A 1105 -14.22 26.05 33.89
CA SER A 1105 -13.43 25.62 35.04
C SER A 1105 -11.94 25.57 34.71
N VAL A 1106 -11.17 26.49 35.33
CA VAL A 1106 -9.72 26.54 35.18
C VAL A 1106 -9.07 25.25 35.72
N ALA A 1107 -9.51 24.79 36.89
CA ALA A 1107 -8.97 23.59 37.53
C ALA A 1107 -9.10 22.35 36.63
N ASN A 1108 -10.27 22.15 36.02
CA ASN A 1108 -10.52 21.02 35.12
C ASN A 1108 -9.64 21.07 33.86
N VAL A 1109 -9.47 22.26 33.26
CA VAL A 1109 -8.64 22.43 32.06
C VAL A 1109 -7.16 22.20 32.38
N VAL A 1110 -6.66 22.69 33.51
CA VAL A 1110 -5.26 22.48 33.94
C VAL A 1110 -4.98 20.99 34.21
N GLU A 1111 -5.87 20.29 34.91
CA GLU A 1111 -5.76 18.85 35.12
C GLU A 1111 -5.76 18.08 33.78
N GLU A 1112 -6.63 18.45 32.84
CA GLU A 1112 -6.67 17.84 31.52
C GLU A 1112 -5.36 18.09 30.75
N ILE A 1113 -4.75 19.27 30.85
CA ILE A 1113 -3.44 19.58 30.26
C ILE A 1113 -2.34 18.69 30.87
N LYS A 1114 -2.25 18.60 32.21
CA LYS A 1114 -1.25 17.77 32.90
C LYS A 1114 -1.35 16.31 32.50
N SER A 1115 -2.56 15.76 32.56
CA SER A 1115 -2.85 14.36 32.23
C SER A 1115 -2.55 14.03 30.76
N ARG A 1116 -3.06 14.83 29.81
CA ARG A 1116 -2.85 14.59 28.37
C ARG A 1116 -1.40 14.78 27.95
N SER A 1117 -0.72 15.79 28.49
CA SER A 1117 0.69 16.03 28.19
C SER A 1117 1.59 14.91 28.68
N PHE A 1118 1.35 14.41 29.90
CA PHE A 1118 2.06 13.23 30.38
C PHE A 1118 1.84 12.03 29.47
N PHE A 1119 0.57 11.72 29.17
CA PHE A 1119 0.21 10.55 28.38
C PHE A 1119 0.87 10.58 27.00
N TRP A 1120 0.72 11.67 26.25
CA TRP A 1120 1.28 11.75 24.90
C TRP A 1120 2.80 11.84 24.89
N VAL A 1121 3.42 12.56 25.84
CA VAL A 1121 4.88 12.64 25.93
C VAL A 1121 5.47 11.29 26.33
N ARG A 1122 4.95 10.61 27.35
CA ARG A 1122 5.42 9.28 27.79
C ARG A 1122 5.39 8.27 26.63
N ILE A 1123 4.32 8.28 25.84
CA ILE A 1123 4.15 7.33 24.73
C ILE A 1123 5.06 7.67 23.54
N ARG A 1124 5.26 8.96 23.24
CA ARG A 1124 5.92 9.40 21.99
C ARG A 1124 7.37 9.78 22.17
N ALA A 1125 7.80 10.09 23.38
CA ALA A 1125 9.18 10.40 23.71
C ALA A 1125 9.91 9.13 24.14
N LYS A 1126 10.42 8.37 23.16
CA LYS A 1126 11.23 7.16 23.40
C LYS A 1126 12.45 7.37 24.30
N GLU A 1127 12.88 8.62 24.48
CA GLU A 1127 14.10 9.02 25.16
C GLU A 1127 13.85 9.74 26.50
N LEU A 1128 12.59 9.89 26.92
CA LEU A 1128 12.19 10.58 28.14
C LEU A 1128 11.42 9.60 29.04
N ASN A 1129 12.14 8.85 29.87
CA ASN A 1129 11.54 7.93 30.83
C ASN A 1129 11.15 8.72 32.10
N ILE A 1130 9.95 9.31 32.11
CA ILE A 1130 9.45 10.15 33.20
C ILE A 1130 8.21 9.50 33.83
N THR A 1131 8.19 9.42 35.17
CA THR A 1131 7.05 8.92 35.94
C THR A 1131 5.98 10.01 36.10
N TRP A 1132 4.76 9.63 36.45
CA TRP A 1132 3.69 10.60 36.71
C TRP A 1132 4.04 11.57 37.84
N ASP A 1133 4.66 11.09 38.91
CA ASP A 1133 5.07 11.95 40.04
C ASP A 1133 6.17 12.93 39.65
N ALA A 1134 7.12 12.51 38.82
CA ALA A 1134 8.12 13.41 38.25
C ALA A 1134 7.49 14.42 37.28
N TRP A 1135 6.43 14.04 36.54
CA TRP A 1135 5.70 14.93 35.65
C TRP A 1135 4.87 15.98 36.41
N LYS A 1136 4.25 15.61 37.53
CA LYS A 1136 3.55 16.57 38.41
C LYS A 1136 4.48 17.66 38.93
N LYS A 1137 5.77 17.34 39.10
CA LYS A 1137 6.83 18.26 39.54
C LYS A 1137 7.74 18.68 38.38
N PHE A 1138 7.24 18.66 37.14
CA PHE A 1138 8.04 18.91 35.95
C PHE A 1138 8.76 20.26 36.05
N ASP A 1139 10.08 20.21 35.94
CA ASP A 1139 10.94 21.38 35.99
C ASP A 1139 11.62 21.59 34.64
N VAL A 1140 11.35 22.74 34.03
CA VAL A 1140 11.91 23.09 32.73
C VAL A 1140 13.40 23.43 32.80
N PHE A 1141 13.96 23.73 33.99
CA PHE A 1141 15.37 24.06 34.20
C PHE A 1141 16.28 22.84 34.16
#